data_AF-A0AAV5FZY9-F1
#
_entry.id   AF-A0AAV5FZY9-F1
#
_cell.length_a   1.000
_cell.length_b   1.000
_cell.length_c   1.000
_cell.angle_alpha   90.00
_cell.angle_beta   90.00
_cell.angle_gamma   90.00
#
_symmetry.space_group_name_H-M   'P 1'
#
loop_
_entity.id
_entity.type
_entity.pdbx_description
1 polymer ?
#
loop_
_entity_poly.entity_id
_entity_poly.type
_entity_poly.pdbx_seq_one_letter_code
_entity_poly.pdbx_strand_id
1 'polypeptide(L)'
;MDTLNSTEPHYIRCVKPNNVLKPAIFENVNVMQQLRCGGVLEAIRISCAGYPTRRTFYEFLHRFGILAPEALEGNSDEKVACKRILEKKGLSGFQIGKTKVFLRAGQMPELDARRTEVLSAAAKTIQGKMRTHIMRKKFLSLRKSSICLQAIWRAMAARNEFRYKKQSKAAVTIQEARETGALKEAKDKLEKKVEELTWRVQLEKRLRTDLEESKAQELSKLHSSMEALQAKLDETNAMLAKEREAVKTIEEAPPVVKETQIVVEDTEKLDSLTAEVQELKTSLESEKQRSDDLEKKRSEEQQANEEKQKKLEETEIKIRQFQECLRRLEEKLSNVESENKVLRQQAVSMAPSKILSGRSKSNLQRSSENVNVSANDLKTTPESNNVSSPKKEYDIDDKPQKSLNEKQQTQDNNEVLAYWLSNASTLLLLLQRTLKASGSTGMAPQRRRSSSATLFGRMTQSFRGTPQGVNLSLINGSMISGVETLRQVEAKYPALLFKQQLTAYVEKIYGMIRDNLKKEISPLLGLCIQAPRTSRASLMKGSSRSNTNTAAQQALIAHWQGIVKSLGSFLNILKVNNVPPFLVRKVFTQIFSFINVQLFNSLLLRRECCSFSNGEYVKAGLAELEHWCYRATDEYAGSAWDELKHIRQAIGFLVIHQKPKKTLDEISHDLCPVLSIQQLYRISTMYWDDKYGTHSVSPEVISNMRVLMTEDSNNPVSNSFLLDDDSSIPFSVDDISKSMEQIDISDIEPPPLIRENSGFVFLLPPPE
;
A
#
# COMPACT_ATOMS: atom_id res chain seq x y z
N MET A 1 33.44 46.34 0.92
CA MET A 1 33.07 47.17 -0.27
C MET A 1 33.05 46.34 -1.54
N ASP A 2 33.84 45.28 -1.59
CA ASP A 2 34.28 44.57 -2.78
C ASP A 2 33.10 43.95 -3.57
N THR A 3 32.10 43.42 -2.85
CA THR A 3 30.83 42.92 -3.43
C THR A 3 30.04 43.98 -4.21
N LEU A 4 30.19 45.26 -3.84
CA LEU A 4 29.53 46.41 -4.48
C LEU A 4 30.37 46.94 -5.65
N ASN A 5 31.70 46.76 -5.58
CA ASN A 5 32.62 47.04 -6.68
C ASN A 5 32.62 45.94 -7.76
N SER A 6 32.11 44.74 -7.46
CA SER A 6 31.95 43.62 -8.39
C SER A 6 30.61 43.61 -9.15
N THR A 7 29.75 44.62 -8.98
CA THR A 7 28.44 44.70 -9.64
C THR A 7 28.37 45.85 -10.66
N GLU A 8 27.86 45.57 -11.86
CA GLU A 8 27.58 46.62 -12.84
C GLU A 8 26.33 47.46 -12.44
N PRO A 9 26.42 48.80 -12.41
CA PRO A 9 25.29 49.66 -12.05
C PRO A 9 24.30 49.82 -13.22
N HIS A 10 23.22 49.03 -13.24
CA HIS A 10 22.16 49.18 -14.22
C HIS A 10 21.15 50.29 -13.86
N TYR A 11 20.94 51.25 -14.74
CA TYR A 11 19.95 52.32 -14.55
C TYR A 11 18.52 51.84 -14.84
N ILE A 12 17.72 51.62 -13.80
CA ILE A 12 16.31 51.20 -13.91
C ILE A 12 15.40 52.43 -13.74
N ARG A 13 14.69 52.82 -14.82
CA ARG A 13 13.65 53.85 -14.76
C ARG A 13 12.29 53.22 -14.42
N CYS A 14 11.95 53.22 -13.13
CA CYS A 14 10.63 52.84 -12.66
C CYS A 14 9.54 53.81 -13.17
N VAL A 15 8.32 53.30 -13.38
CA VAL A 15 7.14 54.11 -13.73
C VAL A 15 6.17 54.10 -12.55
N LYS A 16 5.74 55.27 -12.09
CA LYS A 16 4.80 55.45 -10.97
C LYS A 16 3.38 55.12 -11.44
N PRO A 17 2.71 54.06 -10.93
CA PRO A 17 1.41 53.62 -11.46
C PRO A 17 0.24 54.51 -11.04
N ASN A 18 0.34 55.17 -9.88
CA ASN A 18 -0.64 56.13 -9.37
C ASN A 18 0.03 57.15 -8.45
N ASN A 19 -0.54 58.34 -8.32
CA ASN A 19 0.08 59.41 -7.56
C ASN A 19 0.00 59.21 -6.04
N VAL A 20 -1.03 58.50 -5.57
CA VAL A 20 -1.29 58.21 -4.15
C VAL A 20 -0.47 57.07 -3.53
N LEU A 21 0.42 56.45 -4.32
CA LEU A 21 1.32 55.35 -3.90
C LEU A 21 0.62 54.12 -3.27
N LYS A 22 -0.60 53.80 -3.72
CA LYS A 22 -1.38 52.65 -3.22
C LYS A 22 -1.31 51.44 -4.17
N PRO A 23 -1.39 50.20 -3.67
CA PRO A 23 -1.53 49.02 -4.52
C PRO A 23 -2.86 49.02 -5.28
N ALA A 24 -2.92 48.30 -6.39
CA ALA A 24 -4.11 48.09 -7.24
C ALA A 24 -4.78 49.34 -7.86
N ILE A 25 -4.19 50.54 -7.73
CA ILE A 25 -4.64 51.76 -8.43
C ILE A 25 -3.73 52.04 -9.63
N PHE A 26 -4.32 52.35 -10.80
CA PHE A 26 -3.59 52.63 -12.05
C PHE A 26 -4.13 53.88 -12.76
N GLU A 27 -3.33 54.93 -12.78
CA GLU A 27 -3.65 56.23 -13.39
C GLU A 27 -3.07 56.30 -14.81
N ASN A 28 -3.81 55.76 -15.78
CA ASN A 28 -3.39 55.64 -17.19
C ASN A 28 -2.75 56.93 -17.76
N VAL A 29 -3.38 58.09 -17.55
CA VAL A 29 -2.86 59.40 -18.00
C VAL A 29 -1.46 59.69 -17.47
N ASN A 30 -1.23 59.45 -16.17
CA ASN A 30 0.06 59.74 -15.53
C ASN A 30 1.14 58.72 -15.95
N VAL A 31 0.76 57.46 -16.17
CA VAL A 31 1.65 56.43 -16.73
C VAL A 31 2.04 56.76 -18.18
N MET A 32 1.07 57.11 -19.02
CA MET A 32 1.31 57.49 -20.43
C MET A 32 2.15 58.77 -20.54
N GLN A 33 1.95 59.75 -19.65
CA GLN A 33 2.78 60.95 -19.62
C GLN A 33 4.24 60.63 -19.25
N GLN A 34 4.46 59.74 -18.27
CA GLN A 34 5.81 59.27 -17.93
C GLN A 34 6.48 58.51 -19.10
N LEU A 35 5.73 57.68 -19.83
CA LEU A 35 6.26 56.95 -21.00
C LEU A 35 6.57 57.88 -22.20
N ARG A 36 5.81 58.98 -22.35
CA ARG A 36 6.09 60.05 -23.33
C ARG A 36 7.34 60.84 -22.95
N CYS A 37 7.36 61.46 -21.76
CA CYS A 37 8.50 62.25 -21.28
C CYS A 37 9.78 61.43 -21.11
N GLY A 38 9.64 60.12 -20.83
CA GLY A 38 10.76 59.18 -20.76
C GLY A 38 11.31 58.73 -22.13
N GLY A 39 10.73 59.17 -23.25
CA GLY A 39 11.14 58.80 -24.62
C GLY A 39 10.78 57.37 -25.04
N VAL A 40 10.09 56.60 -24.19
CA VAL A 40 9.90 55.16 -24.37
C VAL A 40 9.04 54.85 -25.59
N LEU A 41 7.96 55.60 -25.80
CA LEU A 41 7.07 55.41 -26.96
C LEU A 41 7.78 55.74 -28.28
N GLU A 42 8.71 56.70 -28.28
CA GLU A 42 9.48 57.08 -29.46
C GLU A 42 10.58 56.07 -29.78
N ALA A 43 11.27 55.55 -28.75
CA ALA A 43 12.21 54.44 -28.91
C ALA A 43 11.52 53.18 -29.46
N ILE A 44 10.30 52.88 -29.00
CA ILE A 44 9.46 51.82 -29.57
C ILE A 44 9.10 52.13 -31.04
N ARG A 45 8.68 53.35 -31.36
CA ARG A 45 8.33 53.78 -32.73
C ARG A 45 9.51 53.58 -33.70
N ILE A 46 10.71 54.02 -33.32
CA ILE A 46 11.94 53.86 -34.10
C ILE A 46 12.32 52.37 -34.25
N SER A 47 12.22 51.59 -33.18
CA SER A 47 12.50 50.15 -33.19
C SER A 47 11.55 49.38 -34.14
N CYS A 48 10.26 49.71 -34.12
CA CYS A 48 9.24 49.12 -35.00
C CYS A 48 9.34 49.59 -36.46
N ALA A 49 9.82 50.83 -36.70
CA ALA A 49 10.06 51.34 -38.05
C ALA A 49 11.26 50.66 -38.74
N GLY A 50 12.23 50.16 -37.95
CA GLY A 50 13.35 49.36 -38.43
C GLY A 50 13.06 47.86 -38.47
N TYR A 51 14.12 47.07 -38.29
CA TYR A 51 14.06 45.62 -38.10
C TYR A 51 14.45 45.27 -36.65
N PRO A 52 13.46 45.07 -35.75
CA PRO A 52 13.73 44.77 -34.35
C PRO A 52 14.22 43.33 -34.15
N THR A 53 13.73 42.37 -34.96
CA THR A 53 14.20 40.98 -34.90
C THR A 53 15.35 40.75 -35.88
N ARG A 54 16.46 40.22 -35.37
CA ARG A 54 17.71 39.98 -36.12
C ARG A 54 18.29 38.63 -35.69
N ARG A 55 18.42 37.67 -36.61
CA ARG A 55 18.90 36.31 -36.34
C ARG A 55 19.96 35.90 -37.36
N THR A 56 20.96 35.11 -36.94
CA THR A 56 21.86 34.43 -37.89
C THR A 56 21.09 33.45 -38.77
N PHE A 57 21.65 33.09 -39.92
CA PHE A 57 21.01 32.10 -40.80
C PHE A 57 20.86 30.75 -40.09
N TYR A 58 21.93 30.22 -39.49
CA TYR A 58 21.87 29.06 -38.58
C TYR A 58 20.72 29.10 -37.54
N GLU A 59 20.61 30.17 -36.72
CA GLU A 59 19.51 30.30 -35.74
C GLU A 59 18.11 30.23 -36.40
N PHE A 60 17.99 30.84 -37.58
CA PHE A 60 16.74 30.88 -38.33
C PHE A 60 16.39 29.51 -38.91
N LEU A 61 17.35 28.82 -39.55
CA LEU A 61 17.16 27.49 -40.14
C LEU A 61 16.87 26.44 -39.06
N HIS A 62 17.64 26.43 -37.96
CA HIS A 62 17.43 25.52 -36.84
C HIS A 62 16.04 25.68 -36.20
N ARG A 63 15.51 26.92 -36.11
CA ARG A 63 14.15 27.16 -35.60
C ARG A 63 13.07 26.85 -36.63
N PHE A 64 13.22 27.30 -37.87
CA PHE A 64 12.13 27.40 -38.84
C PHE A 64 12.24 26.48 -40.07
N GLY A 65 13.31 25.70 -40.24
CA GLY A 65 13.47 24.77 -41.36
C GLY A 65 12.32 23.76 -41.51
N ILE A 66 11.71 23.34 -40.39
CA ILE A 66 10.51 22.48 -40.36
C ILE A 66 9.28 23.09 -41.10
N LEU A 67 9.28 24.39 -41.38
CA LEU A 67 8.23 25.04 -42.17
C LEU A 67 8.28 24.68 -43.65
N ALA A 68 9.46 24.32 -44.15
CA ALA A 68 9.76 24.08 -45.55
C ALA A 68 10.99 23.13 -45.63
N PRO A 69 10.85 21.83 -45.31
CA PRO A 69 11.98 20.90 -45.27
C PRO A 69 12.75 20.83 -46.58
N GLU A 70 12.04 20.90 -47.71
CA GLU A 70 12.64 20.95 -49.06
C GLU A 70 13.51 22.20 -49.33
N ALA A 71 13.41 23.25 -48.50
CA ALA A 71 14.35 24.37 -48.56
C ALA A 71 15.74 24.03 -47.98
N LEU A 72 15.85 22.96 -47.20
CA LEU A 72 17.08 22.39 -46.63
C LEU A 72 17.63 21.20 -47.44
N GLU A 73 16.95 20.76 -48.50
CA GLU A 73 17.38 19.62 -49.30
C GLU A 73 18.55 20.02 -50.24
N GLY A 74 19.63 19.22 -50.18
CA GLY A 74 20.88 19.48 -50.89
C GLY A 74 21.77 20.55 -50.26
N ASN A 75 22.99 20.70 -50.77
CA ASN A 75 24.02 21.61 -50.25
C ASN A 75 23.75 23.08 -50.66
N SER A 76 22.60 23.62 -50.25
CA SER A 76 22.18 25.01 -50.52
C SER A 76 22.80 25.97 -49.48
N ASP A 77 23.32 27.12 -49.94
CA ASP A 77 23.72 28.25 -49.09
C ASP A 77 22.62 28.58 -48.06
N GLU A 78 22.99 28.70 -46.78
CA GLU A 78 22.07 29.00 -45.67
C GLU A 78 21.22 30.25 -45.97
N LYS A 79 21.81 31.26 -46.63
CA LYS A 79 21.14 32.50 -47.03
C LYS A 79 20.01 32.24 -48.04
N VAL A 80 20.22 31.30 -48.96
CA VAL A 80 19.21 30.88 -49.95
C VAL A 80 18.12 30.05 -49.29
N ALA A 81 18.49 29.13 -48.38
CA ALA A 81 17.52 28.37 -47.58
C ALA A 81 16.62 29.30 -46.73
N CYS A 82 17.20 30.28 -46.02
CA CYS A 82 16.44 31.29 -45.27
C CYS A 82 15.46 32.06 -46.17
N LYS A 83 15.91 32.46 -47.36
CA LYS A 83 15.07 33.18 -48.34
C LYS A 83 13.91 32.31 -48.82
N ARG A 84 14.16 31.06 -49.24
CA ARG A 84 13.13 30.09 -49.67
C ARG A 84 12.05 29.86 -48.60
N ILE A 85 12.44 29.70 -47.33
CA ILE A 85 11.48 29.50 -46.21
C ILE A 85 10.53 30.70 -46.08
N LEU A 86 11.06 31.92 -46.15
CA LEU A 86 10.28 33.15 -46.02
C LEU A 86 9.33 33.37 -47.20
N GLU A 87 9.83 33.15 -48.43
CA GLU A 87 9.05 33.27 -49.66
C GLU A 87 7.96 32.20 -49.76
N LYS A 88 8.26 30.93 -49.44
CA LYS A 88 7.24 29.84 -49.42
C LYS A 88 6.15 30.05 -48.36
N LYS A 89 6.37 30.91 -47.36
CA LYS A 89 5.32 31.33 -46.41
C LYS A 89 4.66 32.66 -46.76
N GLY A 90 5.13 33.38 -47.79
CA GLY A 90 4.53 34.65 -48.23
C GLY A 90 4.66 35.79 -47.21
N LEU A 91 5.72 35.76 -46.40
CA LEU A 91 5.97 36.78 -45.37
C LEU A 91 6.43 38.10 -46.00
N SER A 92 6.01 39.24 -45.44
CA SER A 92 6.27 40.57 -45.99
C SER A 92 6.98 41.47 -44.98
N GLY A 93 7.96 42.25 -45.43
CA GLY A 93 8.79 43.03 -44.51
C GLY A 93 9.89 42.22 -43.81
N PHE A 94 10.50 41.27 -44.53
CA PHE A 94 11.80 40.71 -44.18
C PHE A 94 12.91 41.34 -45.03
N GLN A 95 14.17 41.23 -44.58
CA GLN A 95 15.34 41.54 -45.38
C GLN A 95 16.47 40.54 -45.09
N ILE A 96 17.15 40.09 -46.15
CA ILE A 96 18.28 39.17 -46.06
C ILE A 96 19.59 39.98 -46.11
N GLY A 97 20.39 39.90 -45.04
CA GLY A 97 21.70 40.55 -44.97
C GLY A 97 22.84 39.70 -45.53
N LYS A 98 24.07 40.00 -45.10
CA LYS A 98 25.26 39.18 -45.41
C LYS A 98 25.39 37.93 -44.52
N THR A 99 24.91 37.99 -43.27
CA THR A 99 25.06 36.92 -42.26
C THR A 99 23.81 36.71 -41.38
N LYS A 100 22.75 37.49 -41.61
CA LYS A 100 21.55 37.53 -40.75
C LYS A 100 20.27 37.76 -41.54
N VAL A 101 19.17 37.17 -41.05
CA VAL A 101 17.78 37.51 -41.40
C VAL A 101 17.33 38.66 -40.50
N PHE A 102 16.68 39.65 -41.12
CA PHE A 102 16.07 40.80 -40.46
C PHE A 102 14.54 40.75 -40.67
N LEU A 103 13.76 40.86 -39.60
CA LEU A 103 12.29 40.78 -39.64
C LEU A 103 11.68 42.02 -38.97
N ARG A 104 10.65 42.60 -39.59
CA ARG A 104 9.80 43.64 -38.99
C ARG A 104 8.99 43.08 -37.81
N ALA A 105 8.39 43.97 -37.03
CA ALA A 105 7.45 43.58 -35.96
C ALA A 105 6.31 42.69 -36.51
N GLY A 106 5.79 41.77 -35.70
CA GLY A 106 4.74 40.81 -36.07
C GLY A 106 5.21 39.58 -36.87
N GLN A 107 6.21 39.73 -37.75
CA GLN A 107 6.65 38.64 -38.64
C GLN A 107 7.30 37.44 -37.93
N MET A 108 7.95 37.66 -36.78
CA MET A 108 8.53 36.58 -35.95
C MET A 108 7.43 35.75 -35.23
N PRO A 109 6.45 36.36 -34.51
CA PRO A 109 5.26 35.65 -34.04
C PRO A 109 4.52 34.85 -35.13
N GLU A 110 4.38 35.41 -36.33
CA GLU A 110 3.70 34.74 -37.45
C GLU A 110 4.40 33.44 -37.89
N LEU A 111 5.74 33.47 -37.97
CA LEU A 111 6.56 32.29 -38.20
C LEU A 111 6.42 31.23 -37.09
N ASP A 112 6.40 31.64 -35.82
CA ASP A 112 6.25 30.72 -34.68
C ASP A 112 4.84 30.12 -34.54
N ALA A 113 3.80 30.86 -34.97
CA ALA A 113 2.44 30.35 -35.09
C ALA A 113 2.36 29.23 -36.14
N ARG A 114 2.78 29.53 -37.38
CA ARG A 114 2.86 28.55 -38.49
C ARG A 114 3.73 27.33 -38.12
N ARG A 115 4.81 27.53 -37.36
CA ARG A 115 5.68 26.45 -36.83
C ARG A 115 4.96 25.57 -35.82
N THR A 116 4.07 26.17 -35.03
CA THR A 116 3.28 25.46 -34.02
C THR A 116 2.13 24.69 -34.64
N GLU A 117 1.51 25.18 -35.71
CA GLU A 117 0.53 24.43 -36.51
C GLU A 117 1.12 23.13 -37.06
N VAL A 118 2.25 23.21 -37.79
CA VAL A 118 2.95 22.04 -38.36
C VAL A 118 3.30 21.01 -37.29
N LEU A 119 3.89 21.45 -36.17
CA LEU A 119 4.21 20.57 -35.04
C LEU A 119 2.95 19.95 -34.40
N SER A 120 1.83 20.67 -34.34
CA SER A 120 0.57 20.14 -33.81
C SER A 120 -0.06 19.09 -34.73
N ALA A 121 0.07 19.24 -36.06
CA ALA A 121 -0.41 18.27 -37.03
C ALA A 121 0.43 16.97 -36.97
N ALA A 122 1.75 17.09 -36.87
CA ALA A 122 2.63 15.95 -36.64
C ALA A 122 2.31 15.24 -35.31
N ALA A 123 2.16 15.99 -34.22
CA ALA A 123 1.80 15.44 -32.91
C ALA A 123 0.46 14.69 -32.95
N LYS A 124 -0.60 15.27 -33.54
CA LYS A 124 -1.91 14.61 -33.72
C LYS A 124 -1.79 13.30 -34.51
N THR A 125 -1.00 13.26 -35.58
CA THR A 125 -0.78 12.05 -36.38
C THR A 125 -0.08 10.96 -35.57
N ILE A 126 0.98 11.29 -34.84
CA ILE A 126 1.74 10.35 -33.99
C ILE A 126 0.84 9.84 -32.85
N GLN A 127 0.18 10.74 -32.13
CA GLN A 127 -0.78 10.41 -31.07
C GLN A 127 -1.91 9.52 -31.59
N GLY A 128 -2.46 9.81 -32.77
CA GLY A 128 -3.50 9.01 -33.41
C GLY A 128 -3.05 7.57 -33.65
N LYS A 129 -1.91 7.37 -34.33
CA LYS A 129 -1.34 6.03 -34.57
C LYS A 129 -1.09 5.26 -33.27
N MET A 130 -0.54 5.92 -32.24
CA MET A 130 -0.26 5.28 -30.95
C MET A 130 -1.54 4.94 -30.17
N ARG A 131 -2.52 5.85 -30.11
CA ARG A 131 -3.85 5.60 -29.51
C ARG A 131 -4.55 4.42 -30.21
N THR A 132 -4.53 4.37 -31.55
CA THR A 132 -5.06 3.23 -32.31
C THR A 132 -4.34 1.91 -32.00
N HIS A 133 -3.01 1.91 -31.89
CA HIS A 133 -2.24 0.71 -31.54
C HIS A 133 -2.63 0.18 -30.14
N ILE A 134 -2.67 1.06 -29.13
CA ILE A 134 -3.04 0.71 -27.75
C ILE A 134 -4.46 0.12 -27.70
N MET A 135 -5.43 0.76 -28.36
CA MET A 135 -6.81 0.27 -28.38
C MET A 135 -6.95 -1.05 -29.13
N ARG A 136 -6.23 -1.26 -30.25
CA ARG A 136 -6.18 -2.54 -30.97
C ARG A 136 -5.59 -3.65 -30.09
N LYS A 137 -4.54 -3.37 -29.30
CA LYS A 137 -3.97 -4.33 -28.33
C LYS A 137 -4.98 -4.71 -27.25
N LYS A 138 -5.66 -3.72 -26.62
CA LYS A 138 -6.71 -3.97 -25.61
C LYS A 138 -7.89 -4.77 -26.19
N PHE A 139 -8.40 -4.40 -27.37
CA PHE A 139 -9.49 -5.12 -28.05
C PHE A 139 -9.15 -6.59 -28.35
N LEU A 140 -7.95 -6.87 -28.88
CA LEU A 140 -7.52 -8.24 -29.17
C LEU A 140 -7.38 -9.09 -27.90
N SER A 141 -6.93 -8.48 -26.78
CA SER A 141 -6.88 -9.16 -25.48
C SER A 141 -8.29 -9.50 -24.97
N LEU A 142 -9.21 -8.53 -24.98
CA LEU A 142 -10.60 -8.74 -24.55
C LEU A 142 -11.31 -9.80 -25.39
N ARG A 143 -11.08 -9.81 -26.72
CA ARG A 143 -11.60 -10.84 -27.63
C ARG A 143 -11.12 -12.24 -27.25
N LYS A 144 -9.83 -12.42 -26.92
CA LYS A 144 -9.28 -13.71 -26.46
C LYS A 144 -9.95 -14.17 -25.16
N SER A 145 -10.04 -13.29 -24.16
CA SER A 145 -10.67 -13.62 -22.87
C SER A 145 -12.15 -13.96 -23.01
N SER A 146 -12.90 -13.24 -23.86
CA SER A 146 -14.30 -13.52 -24.15
C SER A 146 -14.50 -14.90 -24.81
N ILE A 147 -13.68 -15.24 -25.81
CA ILE A 147 -13.72 -16.57 -26.46
C ILE A 147 -13.43 -17.68 -25.43
N CYS A 148 -12.43 -17.50 -24.57
CA CYS A 148 -12.10 -18.45 -23.51
C CYS A 148 -13.26 -18.64 -22.52
N LEU A 149 -13.84 -17.54 -22.01
CA LEU A 149 -14.98 -17.60 -21.09
C LEU A 149 -16.20 -18.28 -21.71
N GLN A 150 -16.51 -17.99 -22.99
CA GLN A 150 -17.59 -18.66 -23.72
C GLN A 150 -17.33 -20.17 -23.91
N ALA A 151 -16.07 -20.57 -24.18
CA ALA A 151 -15.71 -21.98 -24.30
C ALA A 151 -15.89 -22.73 -22.97
N ILE A 152 -15.46 -22.13 -21.86
CA ILE A 152 -15.68 -22.65 -20.51
C ILE A 152 -17.18 -22.76 -20.20
N TRP A 153 -17.98 -21.74 -20.53
CA TRP A 153 -19.44 -21.78 -20.35
C TRP A 153 -20.12 -22.90 -21.13
N ARG A 154 -19.78 -23.08 -22.42
CA ARG A 154 -20.30 -24.19 -23.25
C ARG A 154 -19.92 -25.55 -22.65
N ALA A 155 -18.68 -25.70 -22.18
CA ALA A 155 -18.23 -26.93 -21.52
C ALA A 155 -18.92 -27.19 -20.17
N MET A 156 -19.22 -26.15 -19.37
CA MET A 156 -19.97 -26.29 -18.13
C MET A 156 -21.43 -26.68 -18.37
N ALA A 157 -22.09 -26.08 -19.38
CA ALA A 157 -23.45 -26.44 -19.77
C ALA A 157 -23.55 -27.93 -20.15
N ALA A 158 -22.69 -28.40 -21.06
CA ALA A 158 -22.63 -29.81 -21.47
C ALA A 158 -22.32 -30.77 -20.29
N ARG A 159 -21.42 -30.38 -19.37
CA ARG A 159 -21.12 -31.17 -18.16
C ARG A 159 -22.31 -31.26 -17.20
N ASN A 160 -23.10 -30.19 -17.06
CA ASN A 160 -24.30 -30.19 -16.23
C ASN A 160 -25.42 -31.03 -16.86
N GLU A 161 -25.63 -30.95 -18.18
CA GLU A 161 -26.57 -31.80 -18.90
C GLU A 161 -26.20 -33.30 -18.77
N PHE A 162 -24.92 -33.64 -18.92
CA PHE A 162 -24.42 -35.00 -18.70
C PHE A 162 -24.63 -35.48 -17.26
N ARG A 163 -24.37 -34.62 -16.25
CA ARG A 163 -24.63 -34.93 -14.83
C ARG A 163 -26.11 -35.20 -14.59
N TYR A 164 -27.00 -34.38 -15.12
CA TYR A 164 -28.45 -34.56 -15.02
C TYR A 164 -28.90 -35.89 -15.63
N LYS A 165 -28.46 -36.21 -16.85
CA LYS A 165 -28.75 -37.50 -17.50
C LYS A 165 -28.20 -38.70 -16.70
N LYS A 166 -27.00 -38.59 -16.12
CA LYS A 166 -26.44 -39.65 -15.26
C LYS A 166 -27.22 -39.82 -13.95
N GLN A 167 -27.64 -38.73 -13.31
CA GLN A 167 -28.47 -38.75 -12.09
C GLN A 167 -29.85 -39.32 -12.36
N SER A 168 -30.51 -38.92 -13.45
CA SER A 168 -31.79 -39.46 -13.89
C SER A 168 -31.72 -40.97 -14.13
N LYS A 169 -30.72 -41.47 -14.87
CA LYS A 169 -30.54 -42.92 -15.07
C LYS A 169 -30.28 -43.66 -13.75
N ALA A 170 -29.45 -43.09 -12.85
CA ALA A 170 -29.19 -43.72 -11.55
C ALA A 170 -30.46 -43.79 -10.67
N ALA A 171 -31.32 -42.75 -10.70
CA ALA A 171 -32.58 -42.75 -9.98
C ALA A 171 -33.54 -43.83 -10.50
N VAL A 172 -33.64 -43.99 -11.83
CA VAL A 172 -34.42 -45.08 -12.45
C VAL A 172 -33.90 -46.44 -12.00
N THR A 173 -32.59 -46.70 -12.06
CA THR A 173 -32.03 -47.99 -11.64
C THR A 173 -32.15 -48.26 -10.13
N ILE A 174 -32.17 -47.23 -9.28
CA ILE A 174 -32.49 -47.38 -7.86
C ILE A 174 -33.97 -47.74 -7.65
N GLN A 175 -34.88 -47.18 -8.47
CA GLN A 175 -36.30 -47.52 -8.44
C GLN A 175 -36.53 -48.96 -8.94
N GLU A 176 -35.92 -49.36 -10.05
CA GLU A 176 -35.92 -50.74 -10.58
C GLU A 176 -35.42 -51.74 -9.50
N ALA A 177 -34.30 -51.44 -8.83
CA ALA A 177 -33.73 -52.28 -7.76
C ALA A 177 -34.57 -52.33 -6.47
N ARG A 178 -35.49 -51.37 -6.28
CA ARG A 178 -36.45 -51.34 -5.17
C ARG A 178 -37.73 -52.11 -5.51
N GLU A 179 -38.25 -51.95 -6.72
CA GLU A 179 -39.45 -52.61 -7.22
C GLU A 179 -39.21 -54.12 -7.42
N THR A 180 -38.02 -54.52 -7.87
CA THR A 180 -37.59 -55.93 -7.94
C THR A 180 -37.26 -56.57 -6.58
N GLY A 181 -37.37 -55.83 -5.47
CA GLY A 181 -37.15 -56.34 -4.11
C GLY A 181 -35.70 -56.67 -3.74
N ALA A 182 -34.76 -56.67 -4.69
CA ALA A 182 -33.37 -57.06 -4.48
C ALA A 182 -32.67 -56.28 -3.35
N LEU A 183 -32.98 -54.98 -3.22
CA LEU A 183 -32.43 -54.15 -2.14
C LEU A 183 -32.93 -54.57 -0.73
N LYS A 184 -34.14 -55.13 -0.64
CA LYS A 184 -34.68 -55.69 0.61
C LYS A 184 -34.02 -57.02 0.92
N GLU A 185 -33.91 -57.93 -0.04
CA GLU A 185 -33.19 -59.19 0.17
C GLU A 185 -31.76 -58.99 0.65
N ALA A 186 -31.04 -58.02 0.07
CA ALA A 186 -29.68 -57.69 0.48
C ALA A 186 -29.60 -57.20 1.93
N LYS A 187 -30.58 -56.39 2.37
CA LYS A 187 -30.72 -55.95 3.76
C LYS A 187 -31.02 -57.11 4.70
N ASP A 188 -32.05 -57.90 4.39
CA ASP A 188 -32.50 -59.01 5.23
C ASP A 188 -31.41 -60.11 5.36
N LYS A 189 -30.56 -60.28 4.33
CA LYS A 189 -29.36 -61.14 4.36
C LYS A 189 -28.22 -60.55 5.20
N LEU A 190 -28.11 -59.23 5.31
CA LEU A 190 -27.11 -58.55 6.14
C LEU A 190 -27.48 -58.61 7.63
N GLU A 191 -28.74 -58.32 7.96
CA GLU A 191 -29.24 -58.31 9.34
C GLU A 191 -29.10 -59.68 10.00
N LYS A 192 -29.47 -60.76 9.30
CA LYS A 192 -29.24 -62.15 9.78
C LYS A 192 -27.78 -62.46 10.08
N LYS A 193 -26.82 -61.93 9.30
CA LYS A 193 -25.38 -62.09 9.59
C LYS A 193 -24.95 -61.29 10.81
N VAL A 194 -25.51 -60.10 11.03
CA VAL A 194 -25.24 -59.30 12.25
C VAL A 194 -25.79 -60.01 13.49
N GLU A 195 -27.00 -60.57 13.42
CA GLU A 195 -27.60 -61.38 14.49
C GLU A 195 -26.74 -62.61 14.81
N GLU A 196 -26.32 -63.38 13.79
CA GLU A 196 -25.47 -64.56 13.95
C GLU A 196 -24.11 -64.23 14.59
N LEU A 197 -23.43 -63.18 14.11
CA LEU A 197 -22.16 -62.74 14.67
C LEU A 197 -22.30 -62.23 16.11
N THR A 198 -23.40 -61.55 16.42
CA THR A 198 -23.71 -61.10 17.79
C THR A 198 -23.86 -62.29 18.74
N TRP A 199 -24.59 -63.33 18.33
CA TRP A 199 -24.73 -64.57 19.11
C TRP A 199 -23.38 -65.29 19.31
N ARG A 200 -22.55 -65.41 18.26
CA ARG A 200 -21.21 -66.01 18.37
C ARG A 200 -20.34 -65.30 19.40
N VAL A 201 -20.27 -63.96 19.37
CA VAL A 201 -19.51 -63.16 20.34
C VAL A 201 -20.07 -63.27 21.78
N GLN A 202 -21.39 -63.38 21.95
CA GLN A 202 -22.02 -63.59 23.26
C GLN A 202 -21.83 -65.02 23.82
N LEU A 203 -21.57 -66.00 22.96
CA LEU A 203 -21.19 -67.36 23.37
C LEU A 203 -19.72 -67.40 23.78
N GLU A 204 -18.82 -66.86 22.95
CA GLU A 204 -17.38 -66.81 23.23
C GLU A 204 -17.05 -66.10 24.54
N LYS A 205 -17.75 -64.99 24.84
CA LYS A 205 -17.57 -64.27 26.12
C LYS A 205 -17.91 -65.11 27.35
N ARG A 206 -18.91 -65.99 27.28
CA ARG A 206 -19.24 -66.90 28.38
C ARG A 206 -18.20 -68.00 28.53
N LEU A 207 -17.80 -68.62 27.43
CA LEU A 207 -16.72 -69.62 27.44
C LEU A 207 -15.40 -69.06 28.00
N ARG A 208 -15.12 -67.76 27.82
CA ARG A 208 -13.99 -67.07 28.46
C ARG A 208 -14.18 -66.88 29.97
N THR A 209 -15.35 -66.45 30.44
CA THR A 209 -15.59 -66.30 31.90
C THR A 209 -15.55 -67.64 32.62
N ASP A 210 -16.17 -68.68 32.04
CA ASP A 210 -16.23 -70.03 32.64
C ASP A 210 -14.81 -70.64 32.76
N LEU A 211 -13.93 -70.34 31.78
CA LEU A 211 -12.52 -70.73 31.79
C LEU A 211 -11.68 -69.93 32.80
N GLU A 212 -11.98 -68.65 33.01
CA GLU A 212 -11.31 -67.82 34.03
C GLU A 212 -11.70 -68.26 35.46
N GLU A 213 -12.97 -68.59 35.69
CA GLU A 213 -13.42 -69.17 36.97
C GLU A 213 -12.78 -70.53 37.25
N SER A 214 -12.70 -71.41 36.25
CA SER A 214 -12.03 -72.71 36.36
C SER A 214 -10.53 -72.56 36.71
N LYS A 215 -9.83 -71.63 36.06
CA LYS A 215 -8.43 -71.31 36.38
C LYS A 215 -8.27 -70.74 37.80
N ALA A 216 -9.18 -69.89 38.25
CA ALA A 216 -9.16 -69.36 39.62
C ALA A 216 -9.36 -70.47 40.68
N GLN A 217 -10.21 -71.46 40.40
CA GLN A 217 -10.40 -72.62 41.27
C GLN A 217 -9.13 -73.50 41.36
N GLU A 218 -8.47 -73.79 40.24
CA GLU A 218 -7.22 -74.56 40.26
C GLU A 218 -6.05 -73.81 40.92
N LEU A 219 -5.95 -72.48 40.72
CA LEU A 219 -4.97 -71.65 41.43
C LEU A 219 -5.19 -71.67 42.95
N SER A 220 -6.45 -71.66 43.40
CA SER A 220 -6.80 -71.77 44.83
C SER A 220 -6.40 -73.14 45.41
N LYS A 221 -6.67 -74.24 44.69
CA LYS A 221 -6.22 -75.59 45.08
C LYS A 221 -4.70 -75.66 45.18
N LEU A 222 -3.98 -75.19 44.16
CA LEU A 222 -2.51 -75.15 44.14
C LEU A 222 -1.96 -74.34 45.31
N HIS A 223 -2.53 -73.16 45.60
CA HIS A 223 -2.12 -72.33 46.74
C HIS A 223 -2.25 -73.08 48.07
N SER A 224 -3.42 -73.68 48.36
CA SER A 224 -3.62 -74.46 49.58
C SER A 224 -2.70 -75.69 49.69
N SER A 225 -2.36 -76.33 48.55
CA SER A 225 -1.38 -77.42 48.52
C SER A 225 0.04 -76.95 48.80
N MET A 226 0.39 -75.74 48.33
CA MET A 226 1.69 -75.11 48.56
C MET A 226 1.84 -74.65 50.01
N GLU A 227 0.80 -74.09 50.63
CA GLU A 227 0.77 -73.76 52.06
C GLU A 227 0.92 -75.03 52.93
N ALA A 228 0.21 -76.11 52.58
CA ALA A 228 0.33 -77.39 53.28
C ALA A 228 1.72 -78.05 53.12
N LEU A 229 2.39 -77.85 51.98
CA LEU A 229 3.78 -78.28 51.76
C LEU A 229 4.77 -77.37 52.49
N GLN A 230 4.54 -76.06 52.56
CA GLN A 230 5.36 -75.11 53.32
C GLN A 230 5.28 -75.39 54.82
N ALA A 231 4.08 -75.63 55.37
CA ALA A 231 3.91 -76.03 56.76
C ALA A 231 4.68 -77.33 57.08
N LYS A 232 4.65 -78.32 56.18
CA LYS A 232 5.46 -79.55 56.29
C LYS A 232 6.96 -79.30 56.14
N LEU A 233 7.37 -78.33 55.32
CA LEU A 233 8.78 -77.93 55.18
C LEU A 233 9.29 -77.29 56.48
N ASP A 234 8.48 -76.43 57.10
CA ASP A 234 8.84 -75.77 58.37
C ASP A 234 8.81 -76.76 59.55
N GLU A 235 7.86 -77.71 59.56
CA GLU A 235 7.80 -78.82 60.51
C GLU A 235 9.00 -79.78 60.35
N THR A 236 9.38 -80.14 59.11
CA THR A 236 10.57 -80.97 58.85
C THR A 236 11.88 -80.23 59.08
N ASN A 237 11.94 -78.90 58.88
CA ASN A 237 13.07 -78.07 59.29
C ASN A 237 13.21 -78.03 60.82
N ALA A 238 12.10 -77.95 61.56
CA ALA A 238 12.09 -78.03 63.03
C ALA A 238 12.45 -79.43 63.56
N MET A 239 12.22 -80.49 62.79
CA MET A 239 12.69 -81.85 63.06
C MET A 239 14.19 -82.01 62.73
N LEU A 240 14.65 -81.54 61.58
CA LEU A 240 16.08 -81.53 61.19
C LEU A 240 16.95 -80.68 62.13
N ALA A 241 16.39 -79.63 62.74
CA ALA A 241 17.05 -78.88 63.80
C ALA A 241 17.30 -79.72 65.07
N LYS A 242 16.51 -80.78 65.32
CA LYS A 242 16.70 -81.74 66.41
C LYS A 242 17.57 -82.92 65.97
N GLU A 243 17.41 -83.42 64.75
CA GLU A 243 18.25 -84.51 64.21
C GLU A 243 19.70 -84.10 63.96
N ARG A 244 20.00 -82.79 63.85
CA ARG A 244 21.39 -82.30 63.83
C ARG A 244 22.15 -82.48 65.14
N GLU A 245 21.50 -82.86 66.24
CA GLU A 245 22.17 -83.38 67.45
C GLU A 245 22.20 -84.93 67.52
N ALA A 246 21.55 -85.64 66.58
CA ALA A 246 21.26 -87.07 66.66
C ALA A 246 21.91 -87.95 65.57
N VAL A 247 23.20 -87.72 65.29
CA VAL A 247 24.19 -88.74 64.89
C VAL A 247 24.10 -89.39 63.48
N LYS A 248 25.18 -89.18 62.72
CA LYS A 248 25.93 -90.11 61.82
C LYS A 248 25.25 -91.43 61.33
N THR A 249 25.36 -91.69 60.00
CA THR A 249 25.67 -93.01 59.34
C THR A 249 24.75 -94.23 59.59
N ILE A 250 24.39 -95.11 58.64
CA ILE A 250 24.81 -95.37 57.23
C ILE A 250 23.77 -96.33 56.57
N GLU A 251 23.52 -96.21 55.25
CA GLU A 251 23.00 -97.19 54.24
C GLU A 251 21.75 -98.06 54.61
N GLU A 252 21.09 -98.90 53.79
CA GLU A 252 21.27 -99.44 52.41
C GLU A 252 19.89 -99.73 51.73
N ALA A 253 19.83 -100.38 50.55
CA ALA A 253 18.62 -100.58 49.70
C ALA A 253 18.35 -102.10 49.38
N PRO A 254 17.55 -102.55 48.36
CA PRO A 254 16.52 -101.94 47.48
C PRO A 254 15.12 -102.67 47.66
N PRO A 255 14.43 -103.46 46.78
CA PRO A 255 14.33 -103.56 45.30
C PRO A 255 12.92 -103.88 44.65
N VAL A 256 12.87 -103.92 43.29
CA VAL A 256 11.99 -104.72 42.37
C VAL A 256 10.50 -104.36 42.06
N VAL A 257 10.33 -103.65 40.93
CA VAL A 257 9.47 -103.92 39.73
C VAL A 257 7.95 -104.26 39.83
N LYS A 258 7.11 -103.41 39.20
CA LYS A 258 6.32 -103.75 37.99
C LYS A 258 5.73 -102.52 37.28
N GLU A 259 5.96 -102.42 35.96
CA GLU A 259 5.35 -101.42 35.07
C GLU A 259 4.01 -101.93 34.49
N THR A 260 3.14 -101.01 34.06
CA THR A 260 2.17 -101.26 32.98
C THR A 260 1.83 -99.94 32.29
N GLN A 261 1.85 -99.91 30.96
CA GLN A 261 1.54 -98.72 30.16
C GLN A 261 0.04 -98.57 29.91
N ILE A 262 -0.41 -97.33 29.72
CA ILE A 262 -1.64 -97.00 28.96
C ILE A 262 -1.23 -95.97 27.90
N VAL A 263 -1.80 -96.11 26.69
CA VAL A 263 -1.38 -95.40 25.48
C VAL A 263 -2.03 -94.01 25.36
N VAL A 264 -1.32 -93.08 24.73
CA VAL A 264 -1.76 -91.70 24.46
C VAL A 264 -2.53 -91.63 23.13
N GLU A 265 -3.68 -90.94 23.12
CA GLU A 265 -4.45 -90.62 21.91
C GLU A 265 -4.92 -89.16 21.94
N ASP A 266 -3.98 -88.20 21.85
CA ASP A 266 -4.31 -86.82 21.44
C ASP A 266 -3.10 -85.99 20.91
N THR A 267 -2.17 -86.62 20.19
CA THR A 267 -0.95 -85.95 19.68
C THR A 267 -1.24 -84.86 18.65
N GLU A 268 -2.15 -85.09 17.71
CA GLU A 268 -2.41 -84.14 16.61
C GLU A 268 -3.01 -82.80 17.10
N LYS A 269 -3.87 -82.82 18.14
CA LYS A 269 -4.35 -81.58 18.76
C LYS A 269 -3.23 -80.83 19.48
N LEU A 270 -2.31 -81.56 20.12
CA LEU A 270 -1.21 -80.98 20.88
C LEU A 270 -0.20 -80.30 19.93
N ASP A 271 0.12 -80.93 18.81
CA ASP A 271 0.95 -80.34 17.76
C ASP A 271 0.27 -79.13 17.11
N SER A 272 -1.04 -79.20 16.81
CA SER A 272 -1.80 -78.07 16.26
C SER A 272 -1.85 -76.87 17.21
N LEU A 273 -2.10 -77.10 18.50
CA LEU A 273 -2.10 -76.05 19.51
C LEU A 273 -0.69 -75.49 19.76
N THR A 274 0.34 -76.32 19.67
CA THR A 274 1.74 -75.87 19.79
C THR A 274 2.14 -74.98 18.60
N ALA A 275 1.69 -75.32 17.38
CA ALA A 275 1.90 -74.51 16.20
C ALA A 275 1.17 -73.15 16.29
N GLU A 276 -0.12 -73.14 16.67
CA GLU A 276 -0.88 -71.90 16.84
C GLU A 276 -0.31 -71.01 17.97
N VAL A 277 0.15 -71.62 19.07
CA VAL A 277 0.86 -70.91 20.15
C VAL A 277 2.21 -70.36 19.67
N GLN A 278 2.95 -71.05 18.80
CA GLN A 278 4.16 -70.51 18.18
C GLN A 278 3.87 -69.35 17.23
N GLU A 279 2.83 -69.44 16.39
CA GLU A 279 2.43 -68.36 15.49
C GLU A 279 2.00 -67.12 16.29
N LEU A 280 1.09 -67.28 17.27
CA LEU A 280 0.67 -66.22 18.18
C LEU A 280 1.84 -65.61 18.96
N LYS A 281 2.85 -66.42 19.36
CA LYS A 281 4.06 -65.93 20.01
C LYS A 281 4.92 -65.09 19.07
N THR A 282 5.11 -65.51 17.81
CA THR A 282 5.83 -64.68 16.82
C THR A 282 5.08 -63.38 16.49
N SER A 283 3.75 -63.43 16.39
CA SER A 283 2.92 -62.24 16.20
C SER A 283 3.03 -61.28 17.38
N LEU A 284 2.98 -61.79 18.61
CA LEU A 284 3.13 -60.99 19.84
C LEU A 284 4.51 -60.32 19.93
N GLU A 285 5.59 -61.04 19.60
CA GLU A 285 6.94 -60.46 19.58
C GLU A 285 7.06 -59.38 18.48
N SER A 286 6.40 -59.56 17.33
CA SER A 286 6.42 -58.57 16.23
C SER A 286 5.67 -57.27 16.57
N GLU A 287 4.54 -57.33 17.29
CA GLU A 287 3.82 -56.12 17.74
C GLU A 287 4.46 -55.46 18.96
N LYS A 288 5.19 -56.20 19.82
CA LYS A 288 6.09 -55.57 20.81
C LYS A 288 7.19 -54.77 20.12
N GLN A 289 7.94 -55.38 19.19
CA GLN A 289 8.99 -54.73 18.41
C GLN A 289 8.47 -53.43 17.75
N ARG A 290 7.26 -53.50 17.18
CA ARG A 290 6.57 -52.35 16.57
C ARG A 290 6.11 -51.30 17.58
N SER A 291 5.70 -51.70 18.80
CA SER A 291 5.40 -50.78 19.90
C SER A 291 6.65 -50.02 20.34
N ASP A 292 7.77 -50.73 20.54
CA ASP A 292 9.05 -50.17 20.98
C ASP A 292 9.61 -49.17 19.95
N ASP A 293 9.52 -49.49 18.65
CA ASP A 293 9.88 -48.57 17.55
C ASP A 293 9.01 -47.30 17.53
N LEU A 294 7.71 -47.42 17.84
CA LEU A 294 6.78 -46.29 17.92
C LEU A 294 7.04 -45.43 19.16
N GLU A 295 7.34 -46.02 20.32
CA GLU A 295 7.72 -45.28 21.52
C GLU A 295 9.04 -44.55 21.34
N LYS A 296 10.05 -45.21 20.76
CA LYS A 296 11.33 -44.59 20.40
C LYS A 296 11.12 -43.39 19.48
N LYS A 297 10.39 -43.55 18.38
CA LYS A 297 10.10 -42.45 17.44
C LYS A 297 9.35 -41.30 18.10
N ARG A 298 8.39 -41.60 18.99
CA ARG A 298 7.67 -40.59 19.78
C ARG A 298 8.62 -39.81 20.71
N SER A 299 9.63 -40.47 21.28
CA SER A 299 10.65 -39.80 22.11
C SER A 299 11.57 -38.88 21.29
N GLU A 300 11.94 -39.27 20.06
CA GLU A 300 12.72 -38.47 19.13
C GLU A 300 11.94 -37.22 18.67
N GLU A 301 10.65 -37.38 18.33
CA GLU A 301 9.76 -36.26 17.98
C GLU A 301 9.53 -35.31 19.18
N GLN A 302 9.44 -35.83 20.40
CA GLN A 302 9.33 -35.03 21.62
C GLN A 302 10.59 -34.18 21.88
N GLN A 303 11.79 -34.78 21.81
CA GLN A 303 13.05 -34.03 21.97
C GLN A 303 13.22 -32.96 20.89
N ALA A 304 12.88 -33.28 19.63
CA ALA A 304 12.90 -32.32 18.53
C ALA A 304 11.85 -31.20 18.66
N ASN A 305 10.83 -31.37 19.50
CA ASN A 305 9.86 -30.34 19.84
C ASN A 305 10.39 -29.43 20.98
N GLU A 306 10.99 -30.02 22.02
CA GLU A 306 11.62 -29.28 23.13
C GLU A 306 12.81 -28.41 22.66
N GLU A 307 13.58 -28.87 21.68
CA GLU A 307 14.65 -28.05 21.09
C GLU A 307 14.09 -26.85 20.29
N LYS A 308 12.95 -27.00 19.61
CA LYS A 308 12.24 -25.89 18.94
C LYS A 308 11.66 -24.90 19.94
N GLN A 309 11.10 -25.40 21.05
CA GLN A 309 10.56 -24.57 22.13
C GLN A 309 11.65 -23.66 22.74
N LYS A 310 12.84 -24.21 23.03
CA LYS A 310 14.00 -23.43 23.50
C LYS A 310 14.44 -22.36 22.49
N LYS A 311 14.47 -22.71 21.20
CA LYS A 311 14.80 -21.75 20.12
C LYS A 311 13.75 -20.64 19.99
N LEU A 312 12.48 -20.93 20.22
CA LEU A 312 11.40 -19.93 20.26
C LEU A 312 11.60 -18.96 21.44
N GLU A 313 11.83 -19.48 22.65
CA GLU A 313 12.10 -18.68 23.85
C GLU A 313 13.33 -17.78 23.70
N GLU A 314 14.41 -18.27 23.10
CA GLU A 314 15.56 -17.46 22.71
C GLU A 314 15.20 -16.30 21.75
N THR A 315 14.33 -16.54 20.77
CA THR A 315 13.89 -15.48 19.85
C THR A 315 12.98 -14.46 20.53
N GLU A 316 12.12 -14.87 21.47
CA GLU A 316 11.35 -13.94 22.28
C GLU A 316 12.23 -13.03 23.13
N ILE A 317 13.27 -13.57 23.78
CA ILE A 317 14.23 -12.78 24.57
C ILE A 317 14.91 -11.73 23.68
N LYS A 318 15.34 -12.12 22.47
CA LYS A 318 15.94 -11.21 21.49
C LYS A 318 14.94 -10.12 21.03
N ILE A 319 13.66 -10.46 20.81
CA ILE A 319 12.60 -9.49 20.49
C ILE A 319 12.41 -8.48 21.63
N ARG A 320 12.33 -8.93 22.89
CA ARG A 320 12.20 -8.04 24.06
C ARG A 320 13.42 -7.11 24.20
N GLN A 321 14.63 -7.60 23.92
CA GLN A 321 15.86 -6.77 23.89
C GLN A 321 15.83 -5.70 22.78
N PHE A 322 15.35 -6.04 21.58
CA PHE A 322 15.18 -5.05 20.50
C PHE A 322 14.10 -4.02 20.82
N GLN A 323 12.98 -4.41 21.42
CA GLN A 323 11.94 -3.48 21.89
C GLN A 323 12.47 -2.48 22.92
N GLU A 324 13.28 -2.93 23.89
CA GLU A 324 13.94 -2.04 24.86
C GLU A 324 14.96 -1.10 24.20
N CYS A 325 15.66 -1.56 23.15
CA CYS A 325 16.57 -0.72 22.38
C CYS A 325 15.84 0.35 21.56
N LEU A 326 14.69 0.01 20.96
CA LEU A 326 13.82 0.97 20.26
C LEU A 326 13.27 2.02 21.22
N ARG A 327 12.73 1.62 22.37
CA ARG A 327 12.22 2.53 23.42
C ARG A 327 13.25 3.57 23.86
N ARG A 328 14.52 3.17 24.01
CA ARG A 328 15.65 4.06 24.33
C ARG A 328 16.10 4.95 23.17
N LEU A 329 15.77 4.62 21.92
CA LEU A 329 16.01 5.48 20.75
C LEU A 329 14.88 6.49 20.59
N GLU A 330 13.63 6.09 20.83
CA GLU A 330 12.45 6.96 20.86
C GLU A 330 12.57 8.04 21.94
N GLU A 331 12.98 7.66 23.15
CA GLU A 331 13.25 8.58 24.27
C GLU A 331 14.33 9.62 23.90
N LYS A 332 15.42 9.18 23.26
CA LYS A 332 16.48 10.09 22.76
C LYS A 332 15.99 11.00 21.63
N LEU A 333 15.16 10.49 20.72
CA LEU A 333 14.59 11.27 19.62
C LEU A 333 13.67 12.37 20.17
N SER A 334 12.81 12.02 21.13
CA SER A 334 11.93 12.96 21.83
C SER A 334 12.72 14.04 22.58
N ASN A 335 13.78 13.67 23.30
CA ASN A 335 14.65 14.64 23.97
C ASN A 335 15.31 15.61 22.96
N VAL A 336 15.88 15.09 21.87
CA VAL A 336 16.50 15.91 20.80
C VAL A 336 15.47 16.81 20.08
N GLU A 337 14.23 16.34 19.89
CA GLU A 337 13.15 17.18 19.36
C GLU A 337 12.79 18.31 20.33
N SER A 338 12.74 18.02 21.64
CA SER A 338 12.51 19.02 22.68
C SER A 338 13.62 20.09 22.71
N GLU A 339 14.89 19.69 22.59
CA GLU A 339 16.04 20.60 22.46
C GLU A 339 15.92 21.45 21.19
N ASN A 340 15.55 20.84 20.05
CA ASN A 340 15.35 21.57 18.79
C ASN A 340 14.22 22.60 18.91
N LYS A 341 13.14 22.27 19.64
CA LYS A 341 12.01 23.15 19.92
C LYS A 341 12.41 24.33 20.82
N VAL A 342 13.18 24.08 21.88
CA VAL A 342 13.74 25.13 22.74
C VAL A 342 14.67 26.05 21.96
N LEU A 343 15.61 25.50 21.16
CA LEU A 343 16.52 26.29 20.33
C LEU A 343 15.78 27.17 19.31
N ARG A 344 14.70 26.66 18.69
CA ARG A 344 13.81 27.46 17.81
C ARG A 344 13.11 28.58 18.58
N GLN A 345 12.59 28.29 19.77
CA GLN A 345 11.90 29.28 20.61
C GLN A 345 12.85 30.38 21.09
N GLN A 346 14.11 30.02 21.39
CA GLN A 346 15.19 30.95 21.75
C GLN A 346 15.65 31.78 20.54
N ALA A 347 15.71 31.22 19.34
CA ALA A 347 15.98 31.97 18.12
C ALA A 347 14.86 32.99 17.80
N VAL A 348 13.60 32.66 18.08
CA VAL A 348 12.45 33.56 17.90
C VAL A 348 12.47 34.71 18.92
N SER A 349 12.84 34.47 20.18
CA SER A 349 12.91 35.54 21.20
C SER A 349 14.10 36.49 21.03
N MET A 350 15.13 36.10 20.28
CA MET A 350 16.30 36.94 19.97
C MET A 350 16.15 37.77 18.67
N ALA A 351 15.02 37.69 17.96
CA ALA A 351 14.78 38.44 16.73
C ALA A 351 14.39 39.91 16.99
N PRO A 352 15.06 40.92 16.41
CA PRO A 352 14.71 42.33 16.60
C PRO A 352 13.32 42.69 16.05
N SER A 353 12.43 43.18 16.91
CA SER A 353 11.02 43.41 16.59
C SER A 353 10.74 44.78 15.96
N LYS A 354 10.40 44.81 14.65
CA LYS A 354 9.75 45.95 13.99
C LYS A 354 9.13 45.57 12.64
N ILE A 355 7.94 46.14 12.35
CA ILE A 355 7.25 46.20 11.03
C ILE A 355 6.68 44.84 10.55
N LEU A 356 5.38 44.69 10.26
CA LEU A 356 4.21 45.57 10.41
C LEU A 356 2.92 44.73 10.57
N SER A 357 1.81 45.36 10.98
CA SER A 357 0.51 44.69 11.22
C SER A 357 -0.64 45.31 10.42
N GLY A 358 -1.54 44.46 9.92
CA GLY A 358 -2.81 44.82 9.29
C GLY A 358 -2.75 45.30 7.83
N ARG A 359 -3.87 45.40 7.10
CA ARG A 359 -5.27 44.95 7.35
C ARG A 359 -6.09 45.24 6.09
N SER A 360 -6.98 44.33 5.64
CA SER A 360 -8.32 44.68 5.10
C SER A 360 -9.19 43.45 4.77
N LYS A 361 -10.50 43.67 4.70
CA LYS A 361 -11.58 42.70 4.41
C LYS A 361 -12.26 43.04 3.08
N SER A 362 -13.04 42.11 2.54
CA SER A 362 -14.22 42.44 1.71
C SER A 362 -15.32 41.38 1.91
N ASN A 363 -16.52 41.82 2.32
CA ASN A 363 -17.72 40.98 2.35
C ASN A 363 -18.34 40.90 0.95
N LEU A 364 -19.09 39.83 0.69
CA LEU A 364 -20.47 39.97 0.20
C LEU A 364 -21.33 38.80 0.73
N GLN A 365 -22.62 39.04 0.95
CA GLN A 365 -23.53 38.10 1.63
C GLN A 365 -24.94 38.22 1.03
N ARG A 366 -25.50 37.07 0.62
CA ARG A 366 -26.92 36.72 0.40
C ARG A 366 -26.93 35.35 -0.31
N SER A 367 -27.90 34.46 -0.19
CA SER A 367 -28.99 34.17 0.75
C SER A 367 -29.79 33.06 0.05
N SER A 368 -30.23 32.01 0.75
CA SER A 368 -30.91 30.88 0.11
C SER A 368 -32.42 31.08 0.00
N GLU A 369 -33.01 30.68 -1.11
CA GLU A 369 -34.46 30.40 -1.22
C GLU A 369 -34.73 29.40 -2.36
N ASN A 370 -35.83 28.66 -2.27
CA ASN A 370 -36.19 27.55 -3.18
C ASN A 370 -37.24 27.99 -4.22
N VAL A 371 -37.37 27.26 -5.35
CA VAL A 371 -38.64 26.64 -5.84
C VAL A 371 -38.50 26.06 -7.28
N ASN A 372 -38.69 24.74 -7.37
CA ASN A 372 -39.34 23.90 -8.39
C ASN A 372 -39.68 24.38 -9.84
N VAL A 373 -39.36 23.47 -10.80
CA VAL A 373 -40.26 22.83 -11.82
C VAL A 373 -40.36 23.35 -13.28
N SER A 374 -40.45 22.36 -14.20
CA SER A 374 -40.94 22.35 -15.61
C SER A 374 -40.12 22.92 -16.79
N ALA A 375 -39.44 21.99 -17.48
CA ALA A 375 -39.86 21.37 -18.76
C ALA A 375 -40.23 22.20 -20.03
N ASN A 376 -39.73 21.65 -21.16
CA ASN A 376 -40.25 21.64 -22.55
C ASN A 376 -40.09 22.83 -23.54
N ASP A 377 -39.17 22.60 -24.50
CA ASP A 377 -39.42 22.52 -25.97
C ASP A 377 -39.34 23.70 -26.97
N LEU A 378 -38.79 23.32 -28.14
CA LEU A 378 -38.92 23.79 -29.54
C LEU A 378 -38.52 25.23 -29.99
N LYS A 379 -37.61 25.24 -31.00
CA LYS A 379 -37.57 26.03 -32.27
C LYS A 379 -38.18 27.47 -32.30
N THR A 380 -37.57 28.46 -32.97
CA THR A 380 -37.16 28.44 -34.40
C THR A 380 -36.17 29.58 -34.75
N THR A 381 -35.39 29.41 -35.84
CA THR A 381 -34.60 30.43 -36.59
C THR A 381 -35.52 31.36 -37.44
N PRO A 382 -35.10 32.54 -38.00
CA PRO A 382 -33.78 32.80 -38.61
C PRO A 382 -33.16 34.23 -38.49
N GLU A 383 -31.91 34.34 -39.02
CA GLU A 383 -31.25 35.55 -39.58
C GLU A 383 -30.96 36.77 -38.66
N SER A 384 -29.87 37.55 -38.83
CA SER A 384 -28.72 37.48 -39.75
C SER A 384 -27.46 38.16 -39.16
N ASN A 385 -26.29 37.95 -39.79
CA ASN A 385 -25.08 38.82 -39.84
C ASN A 385 -24.74 39.72 -38.62
N ASN A 386 -23.63 39.56 -37.89
CA ASN A 386 -22.26 39.66 -38.44
C ASN A 386 -21.13 39.35 -37.42
N VAL A 387 -19.94 39.05 -37.95
CA VAL A 387 -18.57 39.16 -37.36
C VAL A 387 -18.41 38.95 -35.84
N SER A 388 -17.91 37.77 -35.45
CA SER A 388 -17.24 37.58 -34.15
C SER A 388 -15.72 37.76 -34.28
N SER A 389 -15.04 38.25 -33.23
CA SER A 389 -13.57 38.34 -33.16
C SER A 389 -13.04 38.42 -31.73
N PRO A 390 -13.02 37.31 -30.97
CA PRO A 390 -12.28 37.23 -29.71
C PRO A 390 -10.78 37.07 -29.99
N LYS A 391 -9.98 38.11 -29.75
CA LYS A 391 -8.52 37.98 -29.73
C LYS A 391 -8.12 36.94 -28.67
N LYS A 392 -7.26 35.99 -29.06
CA LYS A 392 -6.45 35.20 -28.13
C LYS A 392 -5.01 35.25 -28.57
N GLU A 393 -4.17 35.84 -27.72
CA GLU A 393 -2.73 35.59 -27.74
C GLU A 393 -2.49 34.11 -27.38
N TYR A 394 -1.42 33.52 -27.91
CA TYR A 394 -1.06 32.13 -27.65
C TYR A 394 0.42 32.03 -27.32
N ASP A 395 0.70 31.60 -26.08
CA ASP A 395 2.05 31.36 -25.58
C ASP A 395 2.80 30.27 -26.36
N ILE A 396 4.12 30.48 -26.49
CA ILE A 396 5.03 29.57 -27.19
C ILE A 396 5.64 28.52 -26.23
N ASP A 397 5.69 28.81 -24.93
CA ASP A 397 6.23 27.91 -23.90
C ASP A 397 5.29 26.73 -23.56
N ASP A 398 4.03 26.78 -23.98
CA ASP A 398 2.94 25.85 -23.61
C ASP A 398 3.05 24.43 -24.25
N LYS A 399 4.24 24.01 -24.70
CA LYS A 399 4.44 22.75 -25.45
C LYS A 399 4.64 21.50 -24.58
N PRO A 400 5.56 21.45 -23.60
CA PRO A 400 5.56 20.40 -22.59
C PRO A 400 4.23 20.39 -21.80
N GLN A 401 3.71 21.57 -21.47
CA GLN A 401 2.41 21.76 -20.82
C GLN A 401 1.27 21.07 -21.59
N LYS A 402 1.12 21.33 -22.90
CA LYS A 402 0.15 20.62 -23.75
C LYS A 402 0.42 19.11 -23.81
N SER A 403 1.67 18.63 -23.89
CA SER A 403 1.92 17.18 -23.88
C SER A 403 1.54 16.48 -22.56
N LEU A 404 1.63 17.16 -21.41
CA LEU A 404 1.17 16.64 -20.13
C LEU A 404 -0.36 16.68 -20.04
N ASN A 405 -0.97 17.79 -20.48
CA ASN A 405 -2.42 18.01 -20.44
C ASN A 405 -3.21 17.26 -21.54
N GLU A 406 -2.62 16.87 -22.67
CA GLU A 406 -3.29 16.05 -23.71
C GLU A 406 -3.28 14.55 -23.37
N LYS A 407 -2.37 14.12 -22.49
CA LYS A 407 -2.39 12.78 -21.87
C LYS A 407 -3.38 12.68 -20.70
N GLN A 408 -3.97 13.80 -20.28
CA GLN A 408 -4.97 13.88 -19.20
C GLN A 408 -6.30 13.16 -19.53
N GLN A 409 -6.57 12.84 -20.80
CA GLN A 409 -7.84 12.25 -21.29
C GLN A 409 -8.15 10.81 -20.80
N THR A 410 -7.43 10.27 -19.82
CA THR A 410 -7.74 8.99 -19.16
C THR A 410 -7.67 9.12 -17.64
N GLN A 411 -8.50 9.98 -17.04
CA GLN A 411 -8.58 10.18 -15.58
C GLN A 411 -8.94 8.90 -14.81
N ASP A 412 -9.71 7.98 -15.39
CA ASP A 412 -10.12 6.74 -14.72
C ASP A 412 -9.11 5.59 -14.83
N ASN A 413 -8.00 5.73 -15.58
CA ASN A 413 -7.04 4.62 -15.75
C ASN A 413 -5.85 4.71 -14.76
N ASN A 414 -6.03 4.09 -13.60
CA ASN A 414 -5.04 4.06 -12.51
C ASN A 414 -3.68 3.45 -12.93
N GLU A 415 -3.63 2.53 -13.91
CA GLU A 415 -2.36 2.02 -14.47
C GLU A 415 -1.52 3.15 -15.09
N VAL A 416 -2.17 4.00 -15.89
CA VAL A 416 -1.51 5.10 -16.61
C VAL A 416 -1.16 6.23 -15.65
N LEU A 417 -2.00 6.49 -14.64
CA LEU A 417 -1.67 7.43 -13.58
C LEU A 417 -0.45 6.97 -12.77
N ALA A 418 -0.40 5.68 -12.36
CA ALA A 418 0.73 5.13 -11.63
C ALA A 418 2.04 5.19 -12.45
N TYR A 419 1.99 4.82 -13.74
CA TYR A 419 3.11 4.98 -14.67
C TYR A 419 3.63 6.43 -14.71
N TRP A 420 2.74 7.42 -14.89
CA TRP A 420 3.15 8.81 -14.93
C TRP A 420 3.61 9.34 -13.57
N LEU A 421 3.08 8.84 -12.45
CA LEU A 421 3.55 9.21 -11.11
C LEU A 421 5.01 8.77 -10.88
N SER A 422 5.34 7.52 -11.20
CA SER A 422 6.72 7.00 -11.11
C SER A 422 7.68 7.80 -12.01
N ASN A 423 7.34 7.97 -13.29
CA ASN A 423 8.18 8.69 -14.24
C ASN A 423 8.34 10.19 -13.88
N ALA A 424 7.27 10.87 -13.46
CA ALA A 424 7.31 12.29 -13.14
C ALA A 424 8.03 12.58 -11.81
N SER A 425 7.86 11.75 -10.79
CA SER A 425 8.61 11.87 -9.52
C SER A 425 10.10 11.58 -9.73
N THR A 426 10.45 10.57 -10.54
CA THR A 426 11.85 10.28 -10.93
C THR A 426 12.47 11.44 -11.72
N LEU A 427 11.76 12.02 -12.70
CA LEU A 427 12.24 13.20 -13.42
C LEU A 427 12.42 14.41 -12.48
N LEU A 428 11.50 14.61 -11.54
CA LEU A 428 11.57 15.71 -10.55
C LEU A 428 12.76 15.55 -9.60
N LEU A 429 13.07 14.31 -9.21
CA LEU A 429 14.27 13.94 -8.45
C LEU A 429 15.57 14.28 -9.20
N LEU A 430 15.66 13.88 -10.47
CA LEU A 430 16.82 14.17 -11.32
C LEU A 430 16.99 15.68 -11.58
N LEU A 431 15.90 16.41 -11.82
CA LEU A 431 15.93 17.88 -11.89
C LEU A 431 16.36 18.52 -10.56
N GLN A 432 15.91 18.02 -9.42
CA GLN A 432 16.36 18.50 -8.11
C GLN A 432 17.86 18.24 -7.87
N ARG A 433 18.38 17.09 -8.29
CA ARG A 433 19.82 16.75 -8.14
C ARG A 433 20.72 17.54 -9.09
N THR A 434 20.23 17.90 -10.28
CA THR A 434 21.00 18.65 -11.30
C THR A 434 20.89 20.17 -11.23
N LEU A 435 19.79 20.74 -10.72
CA LEU A 435 19.54 22.19 -10.73
C LEU A 435 19.94 22.88 -9.41
N LYS A 436 20.96 23.74 -9.47
CA LYS A 436 21.30 24.65 -8.36
C LYS A 436 20.45 25.91 -8.41
N ALA A 437 19.76 26.21 -7.31
CA ALA A 437 19.11 27.50 -7.11
C ALA A 437 20.16 28.56 -6.72
N SER A 438 20.20 29.66 -7.48
CA SER A 438 21.04 30.84 -7.20
C SER A 438 20.63 31.45 -5.86
N GLY A 439 21.46 31.28 -4.82
CA GLY A 439 21.19 31.76 -3.46
C GLY A 439 21.31 30.72 -2.34
N SER A 440 21.57 29.44 -2.65
CA SER A 440 21.87 28.43 -1.62
C SER A 440 23.21 28.71 -0.92
N THR A 441 23.16 29.37 0.25
CA THR A 441 24.32 29.55 1.14
C THR A 441 24.71 28.20 1.76
N GLY A 442 25.56 27.47 1.05
CA GLY A 442 26.24 26.29 1.59
C GLY A 442 27.02 26.63 2.87
N MET A 443 27.11 25.66 3.77
CA MET A 443 27.76 25.83 5.07
C MET A 443 29.21 26.30 4.91
N ALA A 444 29.64 27.20 5.81
CA ALA A 444 30.96 27.82 5.72
C ALA A 444 32.09 26.77 5.87
N PRO A 445 33.04 26.70 4.92
CA PRO A 445 34.22 25.85 5.09
C PRO A 445 35.11 26.44 6.19
N GLN A 446 35.26 25.69 7.29
CA GLN A 446 35.96 26.10 8.51
C GLN A 446 37.50 26.16 8.33
N ARG A 447 37.99 27.10 7.52
CA ARG A 447 39.43 27.37 7.40
C ARG A 447 39.96 28.07 8.65
N ARG A 448 41.02 27.51 9.24
CA ARG A 448 41.75 28.07 10.38
C ARG A 448 42.37 29.42 10.01
N ARG A 449 42.55 30.28 11.02
CA ARG A 449 43.34 31.53 10.89
C ARG A 449 44.83 31.22 10.76
N SER A 450 45.50 31.94 9.86
CA SER A 450 46.93 32.25 9.88
C SER A 450 47.11 33.63 9.22
N SER A 451 48.18 34.35 9.56
CA SER A 451 48.11 35.82 9.66
C SER A 451 49.05 36.61 8.72
N SER A 452 48.60 37.83 8.41
CA SER A 452 49.42 39.04 8.12
C SER A 452 50.14 39.20 6.76
N ALA A 453 50.17 40.46 6.31
CA ALA A 453 51.10 41.08 5.32
C ALA A 453 51.03 40.59 3.84
N THR A 454 51.27 41.42 2.81
CA THR A 454 51.35 42.90 2.71
C THR A 454 50.99 43.40 1.30
N LEU A 455 50.32 44.56 1.27
CA LEU A 455 50.48 45.73 0.39
C LEU A 455 51.33 45.69 -0.92
N PHE A 456 50.79 46.39 -1.94
CA PHE A 456 51.42 46.91 -3.18
C PHE A 456 51.83 45.93 -4.31
N GLY A 457 51.11 46.05 -5.45
CA GLY A 457 51.47 45.53 -6.77
C GLY A 457 50.65 46.25 -7.85
N ARG A 458 51.25 46.69 -8.96
CA ARG A 458 50.63 47.60 -9.95
C ARG A 458 50.08 46.88 -11.19
N MET A 459 49.20 47.60 -11.90
CA MET A 459 48.72 47.31 -13.26
C MET A 459 49.85 46.99 -14.25
N THR A 460 49.58 46.17 -15.26
CA THR A 460 49.67 46.55 -16.69
C THR A 460 49.17 45.44 -17.61
N GLN A 461 49.04 45.77 -18.91
CA GLN A 461 48.82 44.91 -20.07
C GLN A 461 47.39 44.43 -20.36
N SER A 462 46.88 44.92 -21.48
CA SER A 462 45.69 44.43 -22.19
C SER A 462 46.13 43.71 -23.48
N PHE A 463 45.20 42.93 -24.05
CA PHE A 463 45.20 42.33 -25.41
C PHE A 463 45.97 41.02 -25.69
N ARG A 464 45.28 40.21 -26.52
CA ARG A 464 45.66 38.96 -27.21
C ARG A 464 45.73 37.68 -26.36
N GLY A 465 44.79 36.76 -26.68
CA GLY A 465 44.79 35.36 -26.28
C GLY A 465 43.59 34.64 -26.92
N THR A 466 43.85 33.69 -27.82
CA THR A 466 42.80 32.84 -28.44
C THR A 466 42.47 31.65 -27.54
N PRO A 467 41.20 31.20 -27.47
CA PRO A 467 40.85 30.00 -26.71
C PRO A 467 41.32 28.75 -27.45
N GLN A 468 42.27 28.04 -26.86
CA GLN A 468 42.74 26.70 -27.26
C GLN A 468 43.04 25.87 -26.02
N GLY A 469 43.03 24.54 -26.16
CA GLY A 469 43.60 23.62 -25.19
C GLY A 469 42.63 23.16 -24.10
N VAL A 470 42.01 22.00 -24.34
CA VAL A 470 41.60 21.10 -23.25
C VAL A 470 42.84 20.83 -22.39
N ASN A 471 42.74 20.98 -21.07
CA ASN A 471 43.77 20.54 -20.14
C ASN A 471 43.23 19.40 -19.27
N LEU A 472 43.65 18.18 -19.59
CA LEU A 472 43.57 17.03 -18.69
C LEU A 472 44.64 17.20 -17.59
N SER A 473 44.27 16.97 -16.33
CA SER A 473 45.22 16.84 -15.23
C SER A 473 44.96 15.52 -14.49
N LEU A 474 45.70 14.49 -14.91
CA LEU A 474 45.75 13.18 -14.26
C LEU A 474 46.90 13.19 -13.21
N ILE A 475 46.91 12.20 -12.30
CA ILE A 475 48.02 11.88 -11.37
C ILE A 475 48.10 12.85 -10.16
N ASN A 476 48.09 12.45 -8.87
CA ASN A 476 48.19 11.09 -8.29
C ASN A 476 47.43 10.90 -6.95
N GLY A 477 46.98 9.67 -6.70
CA GLY A 477 47.27 8.92 -5.47
C GLY A 477 46.70 9.34 -4.10
N SER A 478 45.42 9.03 -3.84
CA SER A 478 45.02 8.35 -2.58
C SER A 478 43.62 7.73 -2.75
N MET A 479 43.42 6.49 -2.30
CA MET A 479 42.10 5.83 -2.36
C MET A 479 41.26 6.13 -1.13
N ILE A 480 39.95 6.37 -1.33
CA ILE A 480 38.76 5.93 -0.56
C ILE A 480 37.56 6.81 -0.95
N SER A 481 36.36 6.23 -1.03
CA SER A 481 35.07 6.90 -1.31
C SER A 481 34.93 7.62 -2.66
N GLY A 482 34.70 6.84 -3.73
CA GLY A 482 34.20 7.38 -5.00
C GLY A 482 32.71 7.73 -4.94
N VAL A 483 32.37 9.00 -5.14
CA VAL A 483 31.03 9.48 -5.51
C VAL A 483 31.19 10.65 -6.48
N GLU A 484 31.01 10.41 -7.79
CA GLU A 484 30.96 11.50 -8.76
C GLU A 484 29.67 12.31 -8.57
N THR A 485 29.80 13.39 -7.81
CA THR A 485 28.68 14.30 -7.56
C THR A 485 28.37 15.07 -8.84
N LEU A 486 27.31 14.66 -9.55
CA LEU A 486 26.74 15.34 -10.73
C LEU A 486 26.85 16.86 -10.58
N ARG A 487 27.61 17.50 -11.47
CA ARG A 487 27.89 18.95 -11.41
C ARG A 487 26.60 19.74 -11.49
N GLN A 488 26.15 20.29 -10.36
CA GLN A 488 24.93 21.08 -10.28
C GLN A 488 25.03 22.33 -11.17
N VAL A 489 24.10 22.45 -12.11
CA VAL A 489 24.03 23.55 -13.09
C VAL A 489 23.17 24.67 -12.53
N GLU A 490 23.58 25.93 -12.70
CA GLU A 490 22.79 27.08 -12.28
C GLU A 490 21.48 27.18 -13.08
N ALA A 491 20.35 27.17 -12.35
CA ALA A 491 19.02 27.02 -12.94
C ALA A 491 18.47 28.36 -13.48
N LYS A 492 18.45 28.51 -14.81
CA LYS A 492 17.77 29.64 -15.47
C LYS A 492 16.25 29.51 -15.35
N TYR A 493 15.55 30.66 -15.35
CA TYR A 493 14.10 30.76 -15.11
C TYR A 493 13.22 29.69 -15.81
N PRO A 494 13.40 29.34 -17.10
CA PRO A 494 12.59 28.29 -17.73
C PRO A 494 12.73 26.90 -17.10
N ALA A 495 13.91 26.55 -16.56
CA ALA A 495 14.13 25.28 -15.86
C ALA A 495 13.49 25.27 -14.47
N LEU A 496 13.48 26.41 -13.77
CA LEU A 496 12.77 26.58 -12.50
C LEU A 496 11.25 26.50 -12.71
N LEU A 497 10.73 27.16 -13.74
CA LEU A 497 9.32 27.09 -14.12
C LEU A 497 8.91 25.67 -14.50
N PHE A 498 9.73 24.96 -15.29
CA PHE A 498 9.49 23.55 -15.63
C PHE A 498 9.50 22.64 -14.39
N LYS A 499 10.44 22.84 -13.45
CA LYS A 499 10.44 22.12 -12.17
C LYS A 499 9.15 22.37 -11.39
N GLN A 500 8.68 23.61 -11.30
CA GLN A 500 7.43 23.97 -10.62
C GLN A 500 6.20 23.31 -11.29
N GLN A 501 6.13 23.33 -12.62
CA GLN A 501 5.06 22.68 -13.38
C GLN A 501 5.07 21.15 -13.19
N LEU A 502 6.25 20.53 -13.15
CA LEU A 502 6.41 19.10 -12.91
C LEU A 502 6.03 18.72 -11.47
N THR A 503 6.37 19.54 -10.47
CA THR A 503 5.89 19.38 -9.09
C THR A 503 4.36 19.36 -9.04
N ALA A 504 3.71 20.39 -9.59
CA ALA A 504 2.24 20.46 -9.63
C ALA A 504 1.60 19.31 -10.42
N TYR A 505 2.31 18.72 -11.39
CA TYR A 505 1.85 17.54 -12.12
C TYR A 505 1.94 16.25 -11.29
N VAL A 506 3.02 16.06 -10.52
CA VAL A 506 3.17 14.96 -9.54
C VAL A 506 2.07 15.04 -8.49
N GLU A 507 1.86 16.21 -7.89
CA GLU A 507 0.80 16.48 -6.91
C GLU A 507 -0.60 16.18 -7.48
N LYS A 508 -0.88 16.63 -8.71
CA LYS A 508 -2.15 16.40 -9.41
C LYS A 508 -2.39 14.92 -9.71
N ILE A 509 -1.38 14.16 -10.14
CA ILE A 509 -1.53 12.72 -10.39
C ILE A 509 -1.74 11.97 -9.06
N TYR A 510 -0.94 12.29 -8.04
CA TYR A 510 -1.09 11.73 -6.70
C TYR A 510 -2.52 11.93 -6.16
N GLY A 511 -3.04 13.17 -6.26
CA GLY A 511 -4.42 13.49 -5.90
C GLY A 511 -5.44 12.67 -6.70
N MET A 512 -5.29 12.55 -8.02
CA MET A 512 -6.20 11.74 -8.85
C MET A 512 -6.20 10.25 -8.47
N ILE A 513 -5.04 9.66 -8.14
CA ILE A 513 -4.98 8.25 -7.68
C ILE A 513 -5.69 8.09 -6.33
N ARG A 514 -5.40 8.98 -5.37
CA ARG A 514 -6.05 9.00 -4.05
C ARG A 514 -7.56 9.16 -4.19
N ASP A 515 -8.02 10.12 -4.99
CA ASP A 515 -9.43 10.46 -5.11
C ASP A 515 -10.21 9.41 -5.90
N ASN A 516 -9.58 8.74 -6.88
CA ASN A 516 -10.13 7.53 -7.51
C ASN A 516 -10.30 6.38 -6.49
N LEU A 517 -9.34 6.17 -5.58
CA LEU A 517 -9.44 5.16 -4.53
C LEU A 517 -10.51 5.53 -3.48
N LYS A 518 -10.58 6.80 -3.03
CA LYS A 518 -11.68 7.32 -2.19
C LYS A 518 -13.03 7.02 -2.84
N LYS A 519 -13.19 7.33 -4.14
CA LYS A 519 -14.41 7.10 -4.94
C LYS A 519 -14.80 5.62 -5.04
N GLU A 520 -13.84 4.70 -5.19
CA GLU A 520 -14.10 3.25 -5.25
C GLU A 520 -14.54 2.68 -3.90
N ILE A 521 -13.90 3.07 -2.80
CA ILE A 521 -14.23 2.52 -1.47
C ILE A 521 -15.46 3.18 -0.83
N SER A 522 -15.77 4.45 -1.15
CA SER A 522 -16.89 5.21 -0.55
C SER A 522 -18.23 4.47 -0.49
N PRO A 523 -18.76 3.86 -1.56
CA PRO A 523 -20.04 3.14 -1.50
C PRO A 523 -19.97 1.88 -0.62
N LEU A 524 -18.83 1.17 -0.60
CA LEU A 524 -18.64 0.01 0.28
C LEU A 524 -18.52 0.46 1.75
N LEU A 525 -17.79 1.54 2.00
CA LEU A 525 -17.61 2.15 3.32
C LEU A 525 -18.96 2.64 3.89
N GLY A 526 -19.84 3.18 3.03
CA GLY A 526 -21.23 3.50 3.37
C GLY A 526 -22.01 2.32 3.98
N LEU A 527 -21.77 1.10 3.46
CA LEU A 527 -22.35 -0.16 3.94
C LEU A 527 -21.58 -0.79 5.11
N CYS A 528 -20.38 -0.30 5.42
CA CYS A 528 -19.53 -0.75 6.53
C CYS A 528 -19.81 0.00 7.85
N ILE A 529 -20.48 1.15 7.79
CA ILE A 529 -20.76 1.97 8.99
C ILE A 529 -21.81 1.32 9.92
N GLN A 530 -22.78 0.61 9.35
CA GLN A 530 -23.83 -0.09 10.09
C GLN A 530 -23.88 -1.57 9.69
N ALA A 531 -23.90 -2.45 10.68
CA ALA A 531 -24.09 -3.89 10.52
C ALA A 531 -25.34 -4.17 9.66
N PRO A 532 -25.20 -4.90 8.53
CA PRO A 532 -26.34 -5.27 7.70
C PRO A 532 -27.42 -5.97 8.51
N ARG A 533 -28.62 -5.37 8.56
CA ARG A 533 -29.78 -5.91 9.28
C ARG A 533 -30.35 -7.12 8.52
N THR A 534 -29.70 -8.28 8.64
CA THR A 534 -30.27 -9.57 8.23
C THR A 534 -31.63 -9.74 8.91
N SER A 535 -32.68 -9.92 8.12
CA SER A 535 -34.08 -9.80 8.57
C SER A 535 -34.37 -10.63 9.83
N ARG A 536 -34.86 -9.97 10.90
CA ARG A 536 -35.19 -10.60 12.21
C ARG A 536 -36.25 -11.72 12.13
N ALA A 537 -36.86 -11.95 10.97
CA ALA A 537 -37.95 -12.90 10.74
C ALA A 537 -37.57 -14.40 10.88
N SER A 538 -36.29 -14.78 10.88
CA SER A 538 -35.87 -16.20 10.85
C SER A 538 -35.37 -16.79 12.18
N LEU A 539 -35.25 -15.99 13.25
CA LEU A 539 -34.58 -16.43 14.50
C LEU A 539 -35.52 -17.08 15.55
N MET A 540 -36.80 -17.31 15.22
CA MET A 540 -37.77 -17.99 16.10
C MET A 540 -38.20 -19.37 15.61
N LYS A 541 -37.23 -20.28 15.42
CA LYS A 541 -37.37 -21.71 15.76
C LYS A 541 -35.99 -22.36 15.90
N GLY A 542 -35.89 -23.33 16.82
CA GLY A 542 -34.60 -23.78 17.35
C GLY A 542 -33.99 -25.02 16.68
N SER A 543 -32.84 -25.41 17.22
CA SER A 543 -32.13 -26.68 17.01
C SER A 543 -31.53 -26.95 15.62
N SER A 544 -30.42 -26.28 15.31
CA SER A 544 -29.25 -26.85 14.62
C SER A 544 -28.03 -25.97 14.87
N ARG A 545 -26.88 -26.55 15.23
CA ARG A 545 -25.66 -25.83 15.64
C ARG A 545 -24.59 -25.79 14.53
N SER A 546 -23.64 -24.86 14.69
CA SER A 546 -22.41 -24.60 13.91
C SER A 546 -22.55 -24.09 12.46
N ASN A 547 -22.99 -24.89 11.49
CA ASN A 547 -22.67 -24.62 10.07
C ASN A 547 -23.37 -23.41 9.40
N THR A 548 -24.46 -22.89 9.96
CA THR A 548 -25.19 -21.75 9.36
C THR A 548 -24.61 -20.38 9.73
N ASN A 549 -23.95 -20.26 10.89
CA ASN A 549 -23.39 -18.99 11.36
C ASN A 549 -22.28 -18.47 10.45
N THR A 550 -21.39 -19.37 9.99
CA THR A 550 -20.23 -19.00 9.16
C THR A 550 -20.64 -18.26 7.89
N ALA A 551 -21.67 -18.75 7.19
CA ALA A 551 -22.16 -18.12 5.95
C ALA A 551 -22.78 -16.73 6.19
N ALA A 552 -23.55 -16.56 7.27
CA ALA A 552 -24.10 -15.25 7.65
C ALA A 552 -23.00 -14.26 8.04
N GLN A 553 -21.99 -14.73 8.78
CA GLN A 553 -20.86 -13.92 9.23
C GLN A 553 -19.92 -13.55 8.07
N GLN A 554 -19.75 -14.45 7.09
CA GLN A 554 -19.08 -14.17 5.81
C GLN A 554 -19.79 -13.06 5.02
N ALA A 555 -21.13 -13.09 4.98
CA ALA A 555 -21.94 -12.11 4.26
C ALA A 555 -21.86 -10.71 4.90
N LEU A 556 -21.77 -10.63 6.24
CA LEU A 556 -21.52 -9.36 6.94
C LEU A 556 -20.14 -8.78 6.57
N ILE A 557 -19.08 -9.60 6.61
CA ILE A 557 -17.69 -9.15 6.38
C ILE A 557 -17.41 -8.84 4.89
N ALA A 558 -18.26 -9.28 3.96
CA ALA A 558 -18.08 -9.12 2.52
C ALA A 558 -17.86 -7.66 2.04
N HIS A 559 -18.47 -6.67 2.70
CA HIS A 559 -18.25 -5.25 2.35
C HIS A 559 -16.83 -4.78 2.71
N TRP A 560 -16.34 -5.16 3.90
CA TRP A 560 -14.96 -4.88 4.34
C TRP A 560 -13.93 -5.59 3.47
N GLN A 561 -14.19 -6.86 3.11
CA GLN A 561 -13.34 -7.59 2.15
C GLN A 561 -13.34 -6.97 0.75
N GLY A 562 -14.43 -6.29 0.36
CA GLY A 562 -14.47 -5.43 -0.82
C GLY A 562 -13.46 -4.28 -0.73
N ILE A 563 -13.46 -3.53 0.39
CA ILE A 563 -12.50 -2.42 0.63
C ILE A 563 -11.06 -2.94 0.63
N VAL A 564 -10.77 -4.01 1.38
CA VAL A 564 -9.45 -4.67 1.44
C VAL A 564 -8.97 -5.13 0.06
N LYS A 565 -9.89 -5.59 -0.80
CA LYS A 565 -9.59 -5.97 -2.19
C LYS A 565 -9.27 -4.74 -3.06
N SER A 566 -10.00 -3.64 -2.94
CA SER A 566 -9.71 -2.39 -3.64
C SER A 566 -8.37 -1.80 -3.23
N LEU A 567 -8.07 -1.76 -1.92
CA LEU A 567 -6.76 -1.34 -1.39
C LEU A 567 -5.62 -2.22 -1.94
N GLY A 568 -5.79 -3.55 -1.93
CA GLY A 568 -4.82 -4.49 -2.51
C GLY A 568 -4.65 -4.35 -4.03
N SER A 569 -5.73 -4.06 -4.76
CA SER A 569 -5.70 -3.81 -6.21
C SER A 569 -4.89 -2.56 -6.54
N PHE A 570 -5.13 -1.44 -5.85
CA PHE A 570 -4.36 -0.21 -6.02
C PHE A 570 -2.89 -0.40 -5.62
N LEU A 571 -2.61 -1.07 -4.50
CA LEU A 571 -1.24 -1.38 -4.09
C LEU A 571 -0.49 -2.16 -5.18
N ASN A 572 -1.13 -3.19 -5.76
CA ASN A 572 -0.54 -3.96 -6.84
C ASN A 572 -0.30 -3.12 -8.11
N ILE A 573 -1.24 -2.24 -8.49
CA ILE A 573 -1.06 -1.32 -9.63
C ILE A 573 0.13 -0.37 -9.39
N LEU A 574 0.28 0.17 -8.17
CA LEU A 574 1.38 1.07 -7.81
C LEU A 574 2.73 0.33 -7.79
N LYS A 575 2.79 -0.89 -7.25
CA LYS A 575 4.00 -1.74 -7.25
C LYS A 575 4.43 -2.15 -8.66
N VAL A 576 3.51 -2.64 -9.49
CA VAL A 576 3.81 -3.06 -10.88
C VAL A 576 4.29 -1.90 -11.78
N ASN A 577 3.93 -0.65 -11.45
CA ASN A 577 4.42 0.55 -12.14
C ASN A 577 5.62 1.21 -11.44
N ASN A 578 6.26 0.53 -10.47
CA ASN A 578 7.41 1.02 -9.71
C ASN A 578 7.21 2.45 -9.15
N VAL A 579 6.04 2.72 -8.56
CA VAL A 579 5.79 4.00 -7.87
C VAL A 579 6.60 4.03 -6.57
N PRO A 580 7.38 5.09 -6.29
CA PRO A 580 8.24 5.17 -5.11
C PRO A 580 7.48 4.85 -3.80
N PRO A 581 7.94 3.89 -2.97
CA PRO A 581 7.18 3.42 -1.80
C PRO A 581 6.78 4.54 -0.83
N PHE A 582 7.58 5.60 -0.69
CA PHE A 582 7.21 6.82 0.05
C PHE A 582 5.89 7.44 -0.42
N LEU A 583 5.68 7.59 -1.73
CA LEU A 583 4.43 8.13 -2.28
C LEU A 583 3.27 7.15 -2.08
N VAL A 584 3.54 5.84 -2.15
CA VAL A 584 2.54 4.79 -1.91
C VAL A 584 2.06 4.81 -0.45
N ARG A 585 2.98 4.88 0.51
CA ARG A 585 2.66 5.07 1.95
C ARG A 585 1.75 6.28 2.14
N LYS A 586 2.13 7.43 1.57
CA LYS A 586 1.35 8.68 1.69
C LYS A 586 -0.07 8.56 1.13
N VAL A 587 -0.29 7.87 0.00
CA VAL A 587 -1.64 7.57 -0.50
C VAL A 587 -2.42 6.79 0.56
N PHE A 588 -1.87 5.69 1.09
CA PHE A 588 -2.58 4.85 2.04
C PHE A 588 -2.81 5.52 3.41
N THR A 589 -1.90 6.36 3.89
CA THR A 589 -2.13 7.23 5.05
C THR A 589 -3.38 8.10 4.85
N GLN A 590 -3.49 8.86 3.75
CA GLN A 590 -4.68 9.69 3.51
C GLN A 590 -5.97 8.88 3.28
N ILE A 591 -5.88 7.66 2.74
CA ILE A 591 -7.04 6.77 2.59
C ILE A 591 -7.51 6.22 3.94
N PHE A 592 -6.60 5.83 4.83
CA PHE A 592 -6.94 5.38 6.18
C PHE A 592 -7.46 6.53 7.06
N SER A 593 -6.93 7.75 6.91
CA SER A 593 -7.48 8.96 7.55
C SER A 593 -8.89 9.26 7.06
N PHE A 594 -9.15 9.17 5.75
CA PHE A 594 -10.49 9.28 5.18
C PHE A 594 -11.46 8.21 5.72
N ILE A 595 -11.02 6.94 5.85
CA ILE A 595 -11.81 5.87 6.47
C ILE A 595 -12.11 6.21 7.94
N ASN A 596 -11.13 6.71 8.70
CA ASN A 596 -11.32 7.18 10.08
C ASN A 596 -12.40 8.26 10.16
N VAL A 597 -12.28 9.33 9.37
CA VAL A 597 -13.22 10.46 9.31
C VAL A 597 -14.64 9.98 9.00
N GLN A 598 -14.83 9.17 7.95
CA GLN A 598 -16.15 8.72 7.51
C GLN A 598 -16.87 7.84 8.54
N LEU A 599 -16.14 6.89 9.16
CA LEU A 599 -16.69 6.01 10.18
C LEU A 599 -16.98 6.77 11.49
N PHE A 600 -16.03 7.58 11.96
CA PHE A 600 -16.10 8.27 13.24
C PHE A 600 -17.13 9.42 13.24
N ASN A 601 -17.16 10.23 12.18
CA ASN A 601 -18.20 11.27 12.05
C ASN A 601 -19.59 10.65 11.93
N SER A 602 -19.74 9.51 11.23
CA SER A 602 -21.01 8.80 11.20
C SER A 602 -21.44 8.30 12.58
N LEU A 603 -20.51 7.74 13.36
CA LEU A 603 -20.77 7.28 14.73
C LEU A 603 -21.24 8.43 15.63
N LEU A 604 -20.61 9.61 15.51
CA LEU A 604 -20.95 10.82 16.28
C LEU A 604 -22.24 11.54 15.85
N LEU A 605 -22.84 11.13 14.73
CA LEU A 605 -24.06 11.71 14.15
C LEU A 605 -25.27 10.74 14.16
N ARG A 606 -25.05 9.43 14.37
CA ARG A 606 -26.10 8.41 14.20
C ARG A 606 -26.18 7.44 15.38
N ARG A 607 -27.23 7.57 16.19
CA ARG A 607 -27.49 6.74 17.39
C ARG A 607 -27.52 5.25 17.07
N GLU A 608 -28.05 4.88 15.92
CA GLU A 608 -28.14 3.49 15.45
C GLU A 608 -26.78 2.87 15.05
N CYS A 609 -25.70 3.66 15.04
CA CYS A 609 -24.33 3.17 14.90
C CYS A 609 -23.65 2.93 16.27
N CYS A 610 -24.15 3.54 17.34
CA CYS A 610 -23.66 3.38 18.71
C CYS A 610 -24.34 2.20 19.43
N SER A 611 -24.20 0.98 18.90
CA SER A 611 -24.65 -0.24 19.59
C SER A 611 -23.52 -1.24 19.84
N PHE A 612 -23.73 -2.19 20.74
CA PHE A 612 -22.73 -3.24 21.01
C PHE A 612 -22.48 -4.11 19.77
N SER A 613 -23.54 -4.56 19.10
CA SER A 613 -23.40 -5.39 17.88
C SER A 613 -22.75 -4.64 16.72
N ASN A 614 -23.01 -3.34 16.58
CA ASN A 614 -22.33 -2.51 15.58
C ASN A 614 -20.86 -2.28 15.94
N GLY A 615 -20.55 -2.15 17.23
CA GLY A 615 -19.19 -2.16 17.74
C GLY A 615 -18.43 -3.44 17.36
N GLU A 616 -19.01 -4.62 17.58
CA GLU A 616 -18.41 -5.90 17.16
C GLU A 616 -18.19 -5.98 15.64
N TYR A 617 -19.18 -5.55 14.85
CA TYR A 617 -19.12 -5.55 13.39
C TYR A 617 -18.01 -4.66 12.84
N VAL A 618 -17.94 -3.40 13.29
CA VAL A 618 -16.89 -2.46 12.85
C VAL A 618 -15.53 -2.89 13.41
N LYS A 619 -15.45 -3.48 14.60
CA LYS A 619 -14.20 -4.04 15.16
C LYS A 619 -13.64 -5.17 14.29
N ALA A 620 -14.49 -6.08 13.81
CA ALA A 620 -14.08 -7.13 12.87
C ALA A 620 -13.60 -6.54 11.53
N GLY A 621 -14.28 -5.51 11.02
CA GLY A 621 -13.87 -4.79 9.81
C GLY A 621 -12.54 -4.05 9.92
N LEU A 622 -12.28 -3.43 11.08
CA LEU A 622 -10.99 -2.79 11.38
C LEU A 622 -9.85 -3.82 11.45
N ALA A 623 -10.09 -5.04 11.95
CA ALA A 623 -9.09 -6.10 11.97
C ALA A 623 -8.73 -6.62 10.55
N GLU A 624 -9.67 -6.63 9.60
CA GLU A 624 -9.40 -6.90 8.18
C GLU A 624 -8.50 -5.81 7.55
N LEU A 625 -8.63 -4.55 7.98
CA LEU A 625 -7.72 -3.46 7.58
C LEU A 625 -6.34 -3.56 8.26
N GLU A 626 -6.27 -3.95 9.54
CA GLU A 626 -5.02 -4.23 10.25
C GLU A 626 -4.23 -5.35 9.56
N HIS A 627 -4.91 -6.45 9.22
CA HIS A 627 -4.32 -7.56 8.47
C HIS A 627 -3.88 -7.14 7.06
N TRP A 628 -4.62 -6.25 6.38
CA TRP A 628 -4.16 -5.67 5.12
C TRP A 628 -2.85 -4.89 5.29
N CYS A 629 -2.72 -4.05 6.33
CA CYS A 629 -1.48 -3.31 6.62
C CYS A 629 -0.30 -4.27 6.86
N TYR A 630 -0.49 -5.32 7.65
CA TYR A 630 0.53 -6.34 7.89
C TYR A 630 1.02 -6.99 6.58
N ARG A 631 0.11 -7.39 5.69
CA ARG A 631 0.48 -7.95 4.37
C ARG A 631 1.08 -6.93 3.41
N ALA A 632 0.70 -5.66 3.52
CA ALA A 632 1.28 -4.58 2.72
C ALA A 632 2.71 -4.24 3.16
N THR A 633 3.09 -4.60 4.40
CA THR A 633 4.36 -4.31 5.07
C THR A 633 4.60 -2.81 5.31
N ASP A 634 5.51 -2.49 6.24
CA ASP A 634 5.88 -1.10 6.54
C ASP A 634 6.32 -0.32 5.29
N GLU A 635 6.97 -1.00 4.33
CA GLU A 635 7.42 -0.43 3.06
C GLU A 635 6.29 0.31 2.31
N TYR A 636 5.04 -0.19 2.35
CA TYR A 636 3.90 0.38 1.62
C TYR A 636 2.74 0.86 2.48
N ALA A 637 2.58 0.36 3.72
CA ALA A 637 1.57 0.85 4.64
C ALA A 637 2.09 2.00 5.51
N GLY A 638 3.29 1.87 6.07
CA GLY A 638 3.79 2.78 7.12
C GLY A 638 2.76 2.99 8.24
N SER A 639 2.69 4.24 8.73
CA SER A 639 1.77 4.69 9.78
C SER A 639 0.28 4.77 9.37
N ALA A 640 -0.14 4.16 8.25
CA ALA A 640 -1.56 4.20 7.83
C ALA A 640 -2.51 3.58 8.88
N TRP A 641 -2.04 2.62 9.68
CA TRP A 641 -2.84 2.01 10.75
C TRP A 641 -3.15 2.96 11.92
N ASP A 642 -2.31 3.98 12.12
CA ASP A 642 -2.42 4.95 13.23
C ASP A 642 -3.44 6.05 12.94
N GLU A 643 -3.73 6.32 11.66
CA GLU A 643 -4.77 7.24 11.23
C GLU A 643 -6.18 6.82 11.71
N LEU A 644 -6.41 5.50 11.87
CA LEU A 644 -7.65 4.93 12.39
C LEU A 644 -7.82 5.07 13.91
N LYS A 645 -6.94 5.77 14.61
CA LYS A 645 -6.95 5.92 16.09
C LYS A 645 -8.30 6.35 16.69
N HIS A 646 -9.01 7.31 16.09
CA HIS A 646 -10.27 7.81 16.64
C HIS A 646 -11.38 6.75 16.57
N ILE A 647 -11.57 6.12 15.40
CA ILE A 647 -12.56 5.04 15.27
C ILE A 647 -12.15 3.79 16.06
N ARG A 648 -10.85 3.44 16.12
CA ARG A 648 -10.34 2.31 16.91
C ARG A 648 -10.64 2.47 18.40
N GLN A 649 -10.38 3.64 18.99
CA GLN A 649 -10.69 3.92 20.40
C GLN A 649 -12.20 3.96 20.65
N ALA A 650 -12.98 4.66 19.81
CA ALA A 650 -14.44 4.72 19.94
C ALA A 650 -15.12 3.34 19.89
N ILE A 651 -14.73 2.49 18.94
CA ILE A 651 -15.24 1.13 18.79
C ILE A 651 -14.71 0.21 19.90
N GLY A 652 -13.46 0.38 20.32
CA GLY A 652 -12.88 -0.29 21.49
C GLY A 652 -13.73 -0.08 22.74
N PHE A 653 -14.02 1.18 23.07
CA PHE A 653 -14.90 1.60 24.17
C PHE A 653 -16.32 1.03 24.04
N LEU A 654 -16.93 1.09 22.85
CA LEU A 654 -18.28 0.56 22.60
C LEU A 654 -18.42 -0.95 22.87
N VAL A 655 -17.34 -1.74 22.73
CA VAL A 655 -17.33 -3.19 22.95
C VAL A 655 -16.94 -3.57 24.40
N ILE A 656 -16.65 -2.61 25.30
CA ILE A 656 -16.41 -2.90 26.73
C ILE A 656 -17.71 -3.34 27.40
N HIS A 657 -17.72 -4.47 28.11
CA HIS A 657 -18.91 -4.94 28.84
C HIS A 657 -19.15 -4.20 30.18
N GLN A 658 -18.10 -3.78 30.88
CA GLN A 658 -18.19 -3.21 32.23
C GLN A 658 -18.16 -1.66 32.25
N LYS A 659 -18.73 -0.99 31.24
CA LYS A 659 -18.80 0.49 31.16
C LYS A 659 -19.30 1.19 32.43
N PRO A 660 -20.31 0.68 33.18
CA PRO A 660 -20.81 1.38 34.37
C PRO A 660 -19.79 1.49 35.52
N LYS A 661 -18.74 0.67 35.52
CA LYS A 661 -17.70 0.65 36.56
C LYS A 661 -16.47 1.50 36.22
N LYS A 662 -16.40 2.09 35.02
CA LYS A 662 -15.26 2.89 34.58
C LYS A 662 -15.40 4.34 35.03
N THR A 663 -14.37 4.85 35.70
CA THR A 663 -14.26 6.26 36.05
C THR A 663 -14.06 7.12 34.79
N LEU A 664 -14.29 8.44 34.90
CA LEU A 664 -14.03 9.36 33.80
C LEU A 664 -12.54 9.33 33.40
N ASP A 665 -11.65 9.24 34.37
CA ASP A 665 -10.19 9.26 34.19
C ASP A 665 -9.69 8.04 33.40
N GLU A 666 -10.12 6.83 33.76
CA GLU A 666 -9.85 5.61 32.98
C GLU A 666 -10.40 5.70 31.54
N ILE A 667 -11.51 6.42 31.34
CA ILE A 667 -12.10 6.58 30.00
C ILE A 667 -11.29 7.59 29.17
N SER A 668 -10.90 8.73 29.75
CA SER A 668 -10.18 9.78 29.02
C SER A 668 -8.71 9.47 28.81
N HIS A 669 -8.01 8.85 29.77
CA HIS A 669 -6.57 8.68 29.73
C HIS A 669 -6.13 7.26 29.31
N ASP A 670 -6.72 6.20 29.89
CA ASP A 670 -6.32 4.82 29.56
C ASP A 670 -6.97 4.29 28.27
N LEU A 671 -8.28 4.53 28.10
CA LEU A 671 -9.08 3.90 27.04
C LEU A 671 -9.17 4.71 25.76
N CYS A 672 -9.36 6.03 25.86
CA CYS A 672 -9.64 6.91 24.72
C CYS A 672 -8.81 8.23 24.68
N PRO A 673 -7.48 8.22 24.87
CA PRO A 673 -6.65 9.44 24.96
C PRO A 673 -6.57 10.32 23.69
N VAL A 674 -7.24 9.95 22.60
CA VAL A 674 -7.34 10.76 21.37
C VAL A 674 -8.73 11.38 21.20
N LEU A 675 -9.74 10.98 21.98
CA LEU A 675 -11.10 11.52 21.90
C LEU A 675 -11.28 12.69 22.86
N SER A 676 -11.89 13.78 22.40
CA SER A 676 -12.27 14.89 23.28
C SER A 676 -13.43 14.50 24.21
N ILE A 677 -13.56 15.19 25.35
CA ILE A 677 -14.68 15.00 26.29
C ILE A 677 -16.04 15.17 25.59
N GLN A 678 -16.13 16.09 24.62
CA GLN A 678 -17.34 16.31 23.80
C GLN A 678 -17.67 15.12 22.88
N GLN A 679 -16.66 14.42 22.35
CA GLN A 679 -16.84 13.20 21.56
C GLN A 679 -17.23 12.02 22.45
N LEU A 680 -16.54 11.86 23.59
CA LEU A 680 -16.85 10.83 24.60
C LEU A 680 -18.27 10.97 25.15
N TYR A 681 -18.71 12.18 25.47
CA TYR A 681 -20.08 12.49 25.90
C TYR A 681 -21.10 12.08 24.83
N ARG A 682 -20.86 12.42 23.56
CA ARG A 682 -21.75 12.04 22.44
C ARG A 682 -21.86 10.51 22.27
N ILE A 683 -20.74 9.80 22.26
CA ILE A 683 -20.76 8.33 22.13
C ILE A 683 -21.48 7.70 23.33
N SER A 684 -21.15 8.15 24.55
CA SER A 684 -21.70 7.60 25.80
C SER A 684 -23.19 7.84 25.99
N THR A 685 -23.72 8.98 25.51
CA THR A 685 -25.16 9.31 25.57
C THR A 685 -25.97 8.72 24.42
N MET A 686 -25.35 8.39 23.28
CA MET A 686 -26.01 7.67 22.19
C MET A 686 -25.98 6.15 22.34
N TYR A 687 -25.03 5.60 23.11
CA TYR A 687 -24.85 4.16 23.28
C TYR A 687 -26.10 3.44 23.82
N TRP A 688 -26.35 2.25 23.28
CA TRP A 688 -27.27 1.27 23.83
C TRP A 688 -26.76 -0.15 23.55
N ASP A 689 -26.93 -1.07 24.49
CA ASP A 689 -26.62 -2.48 24.26
C ASP A 689 -27.84 -3.20 23.66
N ASP A 690 -27.67 -3.74 22.46
CA ASP A 690 -28.70 -4.45 21.71
C ASP A 690 -28.59 -5.98 21.78
N LYS A 691 -27.62 -6.51 22.54
CA LYS A 691 -27.22 -7.92 22.56
C LYS A 691 -27.25 -8.53 23.97
N TYR A 692 -26.82 -7.78 25.00
CA TYR A 692 -26.78 -8.21 26.40
C TYR A 692 -27.51 -7.26 27.36
N GLY A 693 -27.97 -6.10 26.89
CA GLY A 693 -28.68 -5.11 27.72
C GLY A 693 -27.83 -4.39 28.76
N THR A 694 -26.49 -4.37 28.63
CA THR A 694 -25.61 -3.61 29.52
C THR A 694 -25.89 -2.11 29.46
N HIS A 695 -25.79 -1.45 30.62
CA HIS A 695 -25.89 0.01 30.70
C HIS A 695 -24.65 0.70 30.10
N SER A 696 -24.79 2.00 29.81
CA SER A 696 -23.66 2.87 29.44
C SER A 696 -22.74 3.14 30.64
N VAL A 697 -21.86 4.13 30.52
CA VAL A 697 -21.11 4.70 31.66
C VAL A 697 -22.08 5.24 32.73
N SER A 698 -21.58 5.45 33.95
CA SER A 698 -22.42 5.90 35.07
C SER A 698 -23.01 7.31 34.83
N PRO A 699 -24.17 7.65 35.43
CA PRO A 699 -24.75 8.99 35.34
C PRO A 699 -23.81 10.09 35.88
N GLU A 700 -22.98 9.74 36.87
CA GLU A 700 -21.94 10.60 37.43
C GLU A 700 -20.88 10.97 36.38
N VAL A 701 -20.36 9.99 35.62
CA VAL A 701 -19.42 10.24 34.52
C VAL A 701 -20.05 11.15 33.45
N ILE A 702 -21.32 10.94 33.10
CA ILE A 702 -22.06 11.82 32.16
C ILE A 702 -22.20 13.26 32.72
N SER A 703 -22.37 13.40 34.04
CA SER A 703 -22.42 14.71 34.71
C SER A 703 -21.06 15.41 34.66
N ASN A 704 -19.99 14.70 35.01
CA ASN A 704 -18.62 15.25 35.04
C ASN A 704 -18.15 15.65 33.63
N MET A 705 -18.45 14.85 32.60
CA MET A 705 -18.24 15.22 31.20
C MET A 705 -18.98 16.52 30.81
N ARG A 706 -20.20 16.73 31.31
CA ARG A 706 -20.97 17.96 31.05
C ARG A 706 -20.31 19.20 31.67
N VAL A 707 -19.79 19.09 32.89
CA VAL A 707 -19.12 20.19 33.60
C VAL A 707 -17.87 20.64 32.83
N LEU A 708 -16.98 19.70 32.50
CA LEU A 708 -15.77 19.99 31.71
C LEU A 708 -16.12 20.63 30.35
N MET A 709 -17.14 20.12 29.66
CA MET A 709 -17.61 20.72 28.41
C MET A 709 -18.14 22.16 28.54
N THR A 710 -18.68 22.55 29.71
CA THR A 710 -19.05 23.95 29.96
C THR A 710 -17.86 24.83 30.29
N GLU A 711 -16.82 24.29 30.93
CA GLU A 711 -15.58 25.02 31.24
C GLU A 711 -14.74 25.27 29.97
N ASP A 712 -14.55 24.23 29.14
CA ASP A 712 -13.87 24.29 27.84
C ASP A 712 -14.56 25.19 26.80
N SER A 713 -15.86 25.49 26.96
CA SER A 713 -16.65 26.26 25.99
C SER A 713 -16.13 27.69 25.73
N ASN A 714 -15.27 28.20 26.62
CA ASN A 714 -14.56 29.47 26.47
C ASN A 714 -13.44 29.43 25.40
N ASN A 715 -13.02 28.25 24.95
CA ASN A 715 -11.97 28.09 23.93
C ASN A 715 -12.59 27.90 22.52
N PRO A 716 -12.52 28.90 21.63
CA PRO A 716 -13.22 28.85 20.34
C PRO A 716 -12.76 27.73 19.40
N VAL A 717 -11.53 27.21 19.59
CA VAL A 717 -10.99 26.08 18.81
C VAL A 717 -11.68 24.75 19.19
N SER A 718 -12.19 24.62 20.41
CA SER A 718 -12.73 23.37 20.96
C SER A 718 -14.18 23.05 20.55
N ASN A 719 -14.76 23.80 19.59
CA ASN A 719 -16.17 23.66 19.23
C ASN A 719 -16.47 22.63 18.12
N SER A 720 -15.47 22.13 17.39
CA SER A 720 -15.68 21.06 16.41
C SER A 720 -15.48 19.69 17.05
N PHE A 721 -16.57 18.93 17.20
CA PHE A 721 -16.53 17.52 17.61
C PHE A 721 -16.32 16.56 16.43
N LEU A 722 -16.45 17.03 15.19
CA LEU A 722 -16.25 16.24 13.97
C LEU A 722 -14.81 16.39 13.47
N LEU A 723 -14.34 15.38 12.74
CA LEU A 723 -13.04 15.38 12.07
C LEU A 723 -13.18 15.87 10.63
N ASP A 724 -12.21 16.66 10.16
CA ASP A 724 -12.12 17.13 8.78
C ASP A 724 -11.30 16.18 7.89
N ASP A 725 -11.66 16.06 6.61
CA ASP A 725 -10.95 15.23 5.62
C ASP A 725 -9.87 16.06 4.89
N ASP A 726 -8.69 16.22 5.51
CA ASP A 726 -7.60 16.98 4.89
C ASP A 726 -7.09 16.30 3.61
N SER A 727 -7.49 16.90 2.49
CA SER A 727 -7.13 16.49 1.13
C SER A 727 -5.95 17.29 0.55
N SER A 728 -5.16 17.95 1.41
CA SER A 728 -3.85 18.56 1.07
C SER A 728 -2.85 17.53 0.50
N ILE A 729 -1.68 18.01 0.08
CA ILE A 729 -0.55 17.16 -0.33
C ILE A 729 0.34 16.89 0.89
N PRO A 730 0.50 15.64 1.36
CA PRO A 730 1.15 15.33 2.63
C PRO A 730 2.67 15.17 2.53
N PHE A 731 3.33 15.80 1.54
CA PHE A 731 4.77 15.73 1.29
C PHE A 731 5.28 16.99 0.57
N SER A 732 6.58 17.30 0.72
CA SER A 732 7.28 18.29 -0.10
C SER A 732 8.16 17.63 -1.17
N VAL A 733 8.66 18.42 -2.13
CA VAL A 733 9.63 17.96 -3.13
C VAL A 733 10.93 17.47 -2.47
N ASP A 734 11.33 18.08 -1.35
CA ASP A 734 12.52 17.68 -0.61
C ASP A 734 12.35 16.32 0.07
N ASP A 735 11.12 15.92 0.41
CA ASP A 735 10.86 14.61 1.03
C ASP A 735 10.87 13.49 -0.02
N ILE A 736 10.39 13.77 -1.24
CA ILE A 736 10.66 12.92 -2.42
C ILE A 736 12.18 12.80 -2.63
N SER A 737 12.90 13.93 -2.56
CA SER A 737 14.35 13.96 -2.79
C SER A 737 15.19 13.18 -1.77
N LYS A 738 14.72 13.06 -0.53
CA LYS A 738 15.37 12.28 0.56
C LYS A 738 14.99 10.80 0.54
N SER A 739 13.80 10.45 0.03
CA SER A 739 13.23 9.11 0.14
C SER A 739 13.39 8.23 -1.11
N MET A 740 13.76 8.81 -2.25
CA MET A 740 14.09 8.06 -3.47
C MET A 740 15.60 7.77 -3.56
N GLU A 741 15.93 6.54 -3.95
CA GLU A 741 17.29 6.01 -4.04
C GLU A 741 18.20 6.82 -4.98
N GLN A 742 19.51 6.59 -4.89
CA GLN A 742 20.49 7.18 -5.79
C GLN A 742 20.55 6.35 -7.08
N ILE A 743 19.84 6.85 -8.11
CA ILE A 743 19.95 6.34 -9.47
C ILE A 743 21.23 6.90 -10.07
N ASP A 744 22.23 6.04 -10.28
CA ASP A 744 23.33 6.37 -11.20
C ASP A 744 22.79 6.38 -12.63
N ILE A 745 23.21 7.37 -13.42
CA ILE A 745 22.76 7.59 -14.80
C ILE A 745 23.76 6.98 -15.79
N SER A 746 25.00 6.72 -15.34
CA SER A 746 26.15 6.33 -16.17
C SER A 746 25.93 5.01 -16.92
N ASP A 747 25.26 4.04 -16.28
CA ASP A 747 25.06 2.68 -16.79
C ASP A 747 23.67 2.46 -17.42
N ILE A 748 22.85 3.50 -17.59
CA ILE A 748 21.46 3.35 -18.08
C ILE A 748 21.43 3.28 -19.61
N GLU A 749 21.52 2.06 -20.16
CA GLU A 749 21.26 1.84 -21.59
C GLU A 749 19.81 2.16 -21.98
N PRO A 750 19.56 2.80 -23.15
CA PRO A 750 18.21 2.97 -23.67
C PRO A 750 17.62 1.63 -24.15
N PRO A 751 16.30 1.38 -23.92
CA PRO A 751 15.61 0.17 -24.37
C PRO A 751 15.76 -0.11 -25.87
N PRO A 752 15.70 -1.39 -26.33
CA PRO A 752 15.92 -1.77 -27.73
C PRO A 752 15.07 -0.97 -28.74
N LEU A 753 13.78 -0.76 -28.45
CA LEU A 753 12.86 0.01 -29.30
C LEU A 753 13.23 1.50 -29.48
N ILE A 754 14.14 2.03 -28.65
CA ILE A 754 14.73 3.37 -28.78
C ILE A 754 16.10 3.28 -29.45
N ARG A 755 16.91 2.28 -29.09
CA ARG A 755 18.24 1.98 -29.68
C ARG A 755 18.17 1.67 -31.18
N GLU A 756 17.15 0.94 -31.62
CA GLU A 756 16.87 0.59 -33.02
C GLU A 756 16.34 1.78 -33.85
N ASN A 757 16.02 2.91 -33.21
CA ASN A 757 15.40 4.06 -33.87
C ASN A 757 16.43 5.17 -34.11
N SER A 758 16.73 5.41 -35.39
CA SER A 758 17.74 6.39 -35.83
C SER A 758 17.49 7.82 -35.34
N GLY A 759 16.26 8.18 -34.95
CA GLY A 759 15.93 9.47 -34.33
C GLY A 759 16.47 9.65 -32.90
N PHE A 760 16.99 8.61 -32.26
CA PHE A 760 17.42 8.60 -30.86
C PHE A 760 18.90 8.24 -30.65
N VAL A 761 19.71 8.20 -31.71
CA VAL A 761 21.16 7.89 -31.64
C VAL A 761 21.92 8.81 -30.67
N PHE A 762 21.43 10.03 -30.44
CA PHE A 762 21.99 10.98 -29.46
C PHE A 762 21.85 10.54 -27.99
N LEU A 763 21.10 9.46 -27.70
CA LEU A 763 20.98 8.84 -26.37
C LEU A 763 21.92 7.63 -26.19
N LEU A 764 22.71 7.28 -27.20
CA LEU A 764 23.72 6.22 -27.11
C LEU A 764 25.06 6.83 -26.69
N PRO A 765 25.93 6.07 -25.99
CA PRO A 765 27.32 6.45 -25.82
C PRO A 765 27.96 6.77 -27.19
N PRO A 766 28.83 7.80 -27.29
CA PRO A 766 29.63 7.98 -28.49
C PRO A 766 30.51 6.73 -28.70
N PRO A 767 30.69 6.24 -29.94
CA PRO A 767 31.64 5.18 -30.21
C PRO A 767 33.07 5.65 -29.88
N GLU A 768 33.87 4.73 -29.33
CA GLU A 768 35.30 4.93 -29.03
C GLU A 768 36.18 5.03 -30.29
#